data_AF-A0A1Q3CTD9-F1
#
_entry.id   AF-A0A1Q3CTD9-F1
#
_cell.length_a   1.000
_cell.length_b   1.000
_cell.length_c   1.000
_cell.angle_alpha   90.00
_cell.angle_beta   90.00
_cell.angle_gamma   90.00
#
_symmetry.space_group_name_H-M   'P 1'
#
loop_
_entity.id
_entity.type
_entity.pdbx_description
1 polymer ?
#
loop_
_entity_poly.entity_id
_entity_poly.type
_entity_poly.pdbx_seq_one_letter_code
_entity_poly.pdbx_strand_id
1 'polypeptide(L)'
;MATKVSTCFLNHSFISLKNNTTKYPNVQFPFASRRSLPTASSKMRQRSSYRRQQVKRGVPELPPTIVGDDEQLSESENASSSSSAADISVPIMSEEMGCNDDDDDDSNEIQVEHVNEPNFTNLNVPHIATSLVVNRDGGEHLSTVQLEDLIGMIRNAEKNILLLNEARVRALEDLEKILNEKDALQGEINSLEMKLAETDARIKVAAQEKVQVELLENQLERLQNELSQRSGSEGRQIDMYHTENKLFNEHNSSVLSLDKELDSLRTENLSLKNDIQELKAELNNVKNKDERVVLLEKERSSLESSLKEWEAKLSISQEEVSKLSSLKADCKDLWEKVENLQELLSNATKQADQAILVSQQNQELRKKIDKLEKSLEEANVYKISSDKMQLMQQKIKLLEERLQRSDEEIQSYVELYHLSVKEFQDTLNSLKEESKKRALDEPVDDLPWEFWSRILLIIDGWLLEEKISASDAKMLRERVWKRDRRICDAYMACKEKNERDAVSMFLRLTSTPTSPGLHVIHIAAEMAPVAKVGGLGDVVAGLGKALQKRGHLVEIVLPKYDCMQYDRIRDLRALDVVIESYFDGKLYKNKIWVGTVEGLPVYFIEPHHPNKFFWRGQFYGEHDDFRRFSYFSRAALELLLQAGKKPDIIHCHDWQTAFVAPLYWDIYAPKGLNSARICFTCHNFEYQGTAPASELGSCGLDVHQLNRPDRMQDNTAHDRINPLKGAIVFSNIVTTVSPTYAQEVRSAEGGRGLHTTLNFHSKKFVGLLNGIDTDAWNPATDTFLKVQYSASDIQGKAENKAALRMDLGLSSTNVRQPLIGCITRLVPQKGVHLIRHAIYRTLELGGQFILLGSSPVPHIQREFEGIANQFQNHDHIRLVLKYCPHISPKHIF
;
A
#
# COMPACT_ATOMS: atom_id res chain seq x y z
N MET A 1 25.64 52.69 18.75
CA MET A 1 24.61 53.53 19.41
C MET A 1 23.26 53.00 18.89
N ALA A 2 22.26 52.61 19.70
CA ALA A 2 21.58 53.35 20.77
C ALA A 2 20.94 54.64 20.21
N THR A 3 19.64 54.94 20.28
CA THR A 3 18.48 54.39 21.03
C THR A 3 17.23 54.51 20.12
N LYS A 4 16.20 53.63 20.12
CA LYS A 4 15.18 53.28 21.15
C LYS A 4 14.15 54.40 21.40
N VAL A 5 12.90 54.01 21.73
CA VAL A 5 11.69 54.81 22.13
C VAL A 5 10.74 55.20 20.96
N SER A 6 9.40 55.08 21.02
CA SER A 6 8.44 54.21 21.78
C SER A 6 6.97 54.40 21.29
N THR A 7 6.08 53.42 21.59
CA THR A 7 4.63 53.48 22.03
C THR A 7 3.70 54.67 21.68
N CYS A 8 2.36 54.57 21.52
CA CYS A 8 1.37 53.46 21.52
C CYS A 8 -0.05 53.99 21.13
N PHE A 9 -1.03 53.07 21.09
CA PHE A 9 -2.47 53.20 21.45
C PHE A 9 -3.59 53.20 20.37
N LEU A 10 -4.39 52.12 20.46
CA LEU A 10 -5.87 52.02 20.50
C LEU A 10 -6.78 52.25 19.27
N ASN A 11 -7.64 51.25 19.07
CA ASN A 11 -9.09 51.28 18.79
C ASN A 11 -9.73 52.57 18.21
N HIS A 12 -10.52 52.42 17.14
CA HIS A 12 -11.99 52.37 17.30
C HIS A 12 -12.73 51.80 16.07
N SER A 13 -13.99 51.43 16.28
CA SER A 13 -14.94 50.91 15.29
C SER A 13 -16.00 51.94 14.88
N PHE A 14 -16.29 52.04 13.58
CA PHE A 14 -17.49 52.67 12.98
C PHE A 14 -17.87 51.80 11.75
N ILE A 15 -19.12 51.42 11.45
CA ILE A 15 -20.44 52.10 11.40
C ILE A 15 -20.71 52.79 10.04
N SER A 16 -21.93 52.53 9.54
CA SER A 16 -22.51 52.86 8.24
C SER A 16 -22.45 54.35 7.82
N LEU A 17 -22.37 54.57 6.50
CA LEU A 17 -22.90 55.76 5.82
C LEU A 17 -23.69 55.35 4.56
N LYS A 18 -24.46 56.30 4.00
CA LYS A 18 -25.59 56.07 3.07
C LYS A 18 -25.52 56.94 1.81
N ASN A 19 -26.28 56.53 0.79
CA ASN A 19 -26.71 57.30 -0.41
C ASN A 19 -25.59 57.53 -1.47
N ASN A 20 -25.89 57.71 -2.77
CA ASN A 20 -27.20 57.92 -3.42
C ASN A 20 -27.25 57.39 -4.89
N THR A 21 -28.45 57.08 -5.40
CA THR A 21 -28.89 57.09 -6.84
C THR A 21 -27.96 56.53 -7.94
N THR A 22 -28.31 55.55 -8.80
CA THR A 22 -29.63 54.95 -9.19
C THR A 22 -29.37 53.53 -9.81
N LYS A 23 -30.14 52.82 -10.66
CA LYS A 23 -31.33 53.05 -11.53
C LYS A 23 -32.08 51.70 -11.80
N TYR A 24 -33.06 51.69 -12.72
CA TYR A 24 -33.85 50.55 -13.23
C TYR A 24 -33.92 50.60 -14.77
N PRO A 25 -34.15 49.48 -15.53
CA PRO A 25 -35.33 48.58 -15.49
C PRO A 25 -35.01 47.11 -15.08
N ASN A 26 -35.89 46.28 -14.52
CA ASN A 26 -37.31 45.91 -14.79
C ASN A 26 -37.55 44.89 -15.94
N VAL A 27 -37.68 43.61 -15.58
CA VAL A 27 -38.46 42.55 -16.25
C VAL A 27 -39.15 41.70 -15.15
N GLN A 28 -40.27 41.03 -15.44
CA GLN A 28 -41.25 40.59 -14.43
C GLN A 28 -41.27 39.10 -14.05
N PHE A 29 -41.79 38.86 -12.83
CA PHE A 29 -42.36 37.64 -12.25
C PHE A 29 -43.27 36.79 -13.18
N PRO A 30 -43.50 35.50 -12.85
CA PRO A 30 -44.67 35.16 -12.01
C PRO A 30 -44.42 34.15 -10.85
N PHE A 31 -45.32 34.17 -9.86
CA PHE A 31 -45.44 33.22 -8.74
C PHE A 31 -46.63 32.25 -8.97
N ALA A 32 -46.50 30.97 -8.58
CA ALA A 32 -47.59 30.10 -8.13
C ALA A 32 -46.95 28.86 -7.43
N SER A 33 -47.10 28.54 -6.13
CA SER A 33 -48.27 28.41 -5.25
C SER A 33 -49.12 27.15 -5.47
N ARG A 34 -48.98 26.14 -4.60
CA ARG A 34 -50.05 25.22 -4.17
C ARG A 34 -49.71 24.56 -2.82
N ARG A 35 -50.74 24.12 -2.09
CA ARG A 35 -50.68 23.49 -0.76
C ARG A 35 -51.03 22.01 -0.84
N SER A 36 -50.53 21.21 0.11
CA SER A 36 -51.32 20.12 0.72
C SER A 36 -50.82 19.78 2.13
N LEU A 37 -51.75 19.77 3.09
CA LEU A 37 -51.70 18.97 4.31
C LEU A 37 -52.57 17.72 4.07
N PRO A 38 -52.47 16.69 4.93
CA PRO A 38 -53.62 16.46 5.80
C PRO A 38 -53.25 16.13 7.26
N THR A 39 -54.28 16.02 8.11
CA THR A 39 -54.17 15.87 9.57
C THR A 39 -55.20 14.88 10.14
N ALA A 40 -54.78 13.90 10.96
CA ALA A 40 -55.55 13.27 12.05
C ALA A 40 -54.59 12.34 12.83
N SER A 41 -54.45 12.30 14.17
CA SER A 41 -55.39 12.43 15.30
C SER A 41 -56.00 11.09 15.76
N SER A 42 -55.39 10.50 16.80
CA SER A 42 -56.12 9.73 17.81
C SER A 42 -55.54 10.02 19.21
N LYS A 43 -56.40 9.97 20.24
CA LYS A 43 -56.03 10.08 21.66
C LYS A 43 -56.33 8.75 22.31
N MET A 44 -55.48 8.29 23.23
CA MET A 44 -55.97 7.53 24.39
C MET A 44 -55.15 7.83 25.64
N ARG A 45 -55.75 7.53 26.81
CA ARG A 45 -55.37 8.06 28.11
C ARG A 45 -55.76 7.06 29.19
N GLN A 46 -54.80 6.50 29.93
CA GLN A 46 -55.08 5.76 31.16
C GLN A 46 -54.08 6.09 32.27
N ARG A 47 -54.42 5.68 33.50
CA ARG A 47 -53.75 6.04 34.76
C ARG A 47 -53.50 4.78 35.59
N SER A 48 -52.28 4.63 36.08
CA SER A 48 -51.98 4.19 37.46
C SER A 48 -50.51 4.55 37.74
N SER A 49 -50.05 5.05 38.89
CA SER A 49 -50.55 5.15 40.28
C SER A 49 -50.34 3.90 41.16
N TYR A 50 -49.12 3.74 41.67
CA TYR A 50 -48.86 3.18 43.01
C TYR A 50 -47.89 4.08 43.79
N ARG A 51 -47.82 3.88 45.12
CA ARG A 51 -47.40 4.92 46.09
C ARG A 51 -46.85 4.28 47.37
N ARG A 52 -45.85 4.92 47.99
CA ARG A 52 -45.14 4.50 49.24
C ARG A 52 -44.17 3.31 49.01
N GLN A 53 -43.14 3.11 49.84
CA GLN A 53 -42.86 3.66 51.19
C GLN A 53 -41.57 4.49 51.30
N GLN A 54 -41.50 5.29 52.37
CA GLN A 54 -40.28 5.91 52.90
C GLN A 54 -39.82 5.10 54.13
N VAL A 55 -38.51 5.02 54.35
CA VAL A 55 -37.92 4.84 55.69
C VAL A 55 -36.87 5.95 55.88
N LYS A 56 -36.68 6.41 57.12
CA LYS A 56 -35.79 7.52 57.53
C LYS A 56 -34.75 7.04 58.55
N ARG A 57 -33.72 7.87 58.74
CA ARG A 57 -32.62 7.80 59.74
C ARG A 57 -31.44 6.90 59.30
N GLY A 58 -30.18 7.28 59.54
CA GLY A 58 -29.70 8.52 60.18
C GLY A 58 -28.17 8.70 60.08
N VAL A 59 -27.69 9.86 60.53
CA VAL A 59 -26.26 10.25 60.69
C VAL A 59 -25.97 10.28 62.20
N PRO A 60 -24.94 9.55 62.68
CA PRO A 60 -23.62 10.14 63.04
C PRO A 60 -22.42 9.15 62.75
N GLU A 61 -21.11 9.43 62.89
CA GLU A 61 -20.29 10.65 63.15
C GLU A 61 -18.83 10.48 62.62
N LEU A 62 -17.90 11.38 63.03
CA LEU A 62 -16.43 11.38 62.87
C LEU A 62 -15.79 11.86 64.20
N PRO A 63 -14.45 11.82 64.41
CA PRO A 63 -13.39 10.82 64.12
C PRO A 63 -12.78 10.30 65.47
N PRO A 64 -11.53 9.74 65.58
CA PRO A 64 -10.20 10.37 65.36
C PRO A 64 -9.23 9.46 64.55
N THR A 65 -8.01 9.80 64.07
CA THR A 65 -6.95 10.80 64.35
C THR A 65 -5.92 10.45 65.44
N ILE A 66 -4.70 10.02 65.04
CA ILE A 66 -3.38 10.06 65.73
C ILE A 66 -2.34 9.46 64.74
N VAL A 67 -1.35 10.22 64.21
CA VAL A 67 0.06 10.37 64.66
C VAL A 67 0.80 9.02 64.73
N GLY A 68 1.71 8.71 63.81
CA GLY A 68 3.17 9.01 63.84
C GLY A 68 3.94 7.66 63.69
N ASP A 69 5.24 7.54 63.39
CA ASP A 69 6.32 8.48 63.01
C ASP A 69 7.39 7.75 62.14
N ASP A 70 8.43 8.51 61.77
CA ASP A 70 9.63 8.34 60.91
C ASP A 70 10.53 7.05 60.90
N GLU A 71 11.61 7.16 60.09
CA GLU A 71 12.83 6.30 59.93
C GLU A 71 12.66 4.96 59.17
N GLN A 72 13.45 4.55 58.15
CA GLN A 72 14.86 4.70 57.69
C GLN A 72 15.81 3.54 58.06
N LEU A 73 16.59 3.08 57.05
CA LEU A 73 17.77 2.18 57.12
C LEU A 73 17.47 0.71 57.57
N SER A 74 18.27 -0.33 57.25
CA SER A 74 19.30 -0.54 56.21
C SER A 74 19.60 -2.03 56.01
N GLU A 75 20.05 -2.40 54.80
CA GLU A 75 20.96 -3.49 54.38
C GLU A 75 21.10 -4.85 55.13
N SER A 76 21.19 -5.91 54.28
CA SER A 76 22.11 -7.08 54.36
C SER A 76 21.70 -8.43 55.01
N GLU A 77 21.75 -9.45 54.13
CA GLU A 77 22.40 -10.77 54.27
C GLU A 77 21.90 -11.96 55.15
N ASN A 78 21.61 -13.05 54.40
CA ASN A 78 22.12 -14.44 54.54
C ASN A 78 21.52 -15.51 55.49
N ALA A 79 21.31 -16.70 54.88
CA ALA A 79 21.36 -18.08 55.44
C ALA A 79 20.30 -18.54 56.48
N SER A 80 19.97 -19.85 56.65
CA SER A 80 20.05 -21.05 55.79
C SER A 80 19.43 -22.30 56.46
N SER A 81 18.70 -23.17 55.73
CA SER A 81 18.41 -24.61 56.06
C SER A 81 17.60 -25.25 54.91
N SER A 82 18.10 -26.24 54.14
CA SER A 82 18.29 -27.70 54.41
C SER A 82 16.97 -28.51 54.48
N SER A 83 16.79 -29.70 53.90
CA SER A 83 17.68 -30.70 53.24
C SER A 83 16.80 -31.66 52.36
N SER A 84 17.20 -32.69 51.59
CA SER A 84 18.46 -33.19 50.97
C SER A 84 18.20 -34.51 50.20
N ALA A 85 19.03 -34.88 49.21
CA ALA A 85 19.29 -36.26 48.69
C ALA A 85 18.15 -36.96 47.87
N ALA A 86 18.36 -37.92 46.96
CA ALA A 86 19.56 -38.55 46.33
C ALA A 86 19.13 -39.48 45.14
N ASP A 87 19.97 -40.03 44.24
CA ASP A 87 21.24 -39.57 43.62
C ASP A 87 21.66 -40.45 42.41
N ILE A 88 22.39 -39.84 41.44
CA ILE A 88 23.55 -40.33 40.66
C ILE A 88 23.56 -41.78 40.07
N SER A 89 23.74 -41.93 38.73
CA SER A 89 24.93 -42.59 38.08
C SER A 89 24.79 -42.74 36.54
N VAL A 90 25.92 -43.01 35.85
CA VAL A 90 26.21 -43.10 34.38
C VAL A 90 27.63 -43.76 34.23
N PRO A 91 28.25 -44.09 33.05
CA PRO A 91 27.96 -43.76 31.63
C PRO A 91 28.23 -44.91 30.59
N ILE A 92 28.39 -44.53 29.29
CA ILE A 92 29.37 -45.05 28.28
C ILE A 92 29.00 -46.14 27.20
N MET A 93 29.23 -45.73 25.92
CA MET A 93 29.70 -46.40 24.66
C MET A 93 29.06 -47.63 23.95
N SER A 94 29.06 -47.51 22.59
CA SER A 94 29.31 -48.49 21.47
C SER A 94 28.47 -49.79 21.39
N GLU A 95 28.46 -50.62 20.32
CA GLU A 95 29.27 -50.69 19.07
C GLU A 95 28.46 -51.31 17.88
N GLU A 96 29.11 -51.73 16.78
CA GLU A 96 28.53 -52.26 15.54
C GLU A 96 28.11 -53.75 15.60
N MET A 97 27.24 -54.19 14.66
CA MET A 97 27.19 -55.57 14.13
C MET A 97 26.35 -55.61 12.82
N GLY A 98 26.49 -56.64 11.98
CA GLY A 98 25.65 -56.81 10.77
C GLY A 98 25.79 -58.17 10.07
N CYS A 99 25.22 -58.23 8.85
CA CYS A 99 25.32 -59.27 7.81
C CYS A 99 24.43 -60.55 7.92
N ASN A 100 24.20 -61.13 6.73
CA ASN A 100 23.61 -62.43 6.37
C ASN A 100 22.08 -62.63 6.48
N ASP A 101 21.37 -63.36 5.60
CA ASP A 101 21.55 -63.75 4.16
C ASP A 101 20.24 -64.43 3.66
N ASP A 102 20.22 -64.95 2.41
CA ASP A 102 19.26 -65.93 1.80
C ASP A 102 17.82 -65.46 1.47
N ASP A 103 17.10 -65.88 0.41
CA ASP A 103 17.46 -66.42 -0.94
C ASP A 103 16.21 -66.45 -1.87
N ASP A 104 16.44 -66.64 -3.19
CA ASP A 104 15.57 -67.20 -4.28
C ASP A 104 14.13 -66.67 -4.59
N ASP A 105 13.52 -66.91 -5.78
CA ASP A 105 13.98 -66.83 -7.19
C ASP A 105 12.72 -66.89 -8.15
N ASP A 106 12.98 -66.78 -9.46
CA ASP A 106 12.31 -67.47 -10.60
C ASP A 106 11.05 -66.88 -11.30
N SER A 107 11.34 -66.08 -12.35
CA SER A 107 10.88 -66.13 -13.75
C SER A 107 9.40 -66.38 -14.18
N ASN A 108 8.93 -65.58 -15.17
CA ASN A 108 8.86 -66.00 -16.60
C ASN A 108 8.26 -64.94 -17.57
N GLU A 109 8.97 -64.70 -18.69
CA GLU A 109 8.54 -64.66 -20.12
C GLU A 109 7.21 -64.00 -20.60
N ILE A 110 7.07 -63.40 -21.80
CA ILE A 110 7.94 -63.30 -23.01
C ILE A 110 7.60 -62.05 -23.87
N GLN A 111 8.59 -61.56 -24.65
CA GLN A 111 8.66 -60.79 -25.93
C GLN A 111 7.38 -60.17 -26.60
N VAL A 112 7.43 -59.18 -27.50
CA VAL A 112 8.44 -58.65 -28.46
C VAL A 112 8.19 -57.11 -28.66
N GLU A 113 8.73 -56.28 -29.59
CA GLU A 113 9.49 -56.37 -30.87
C GLU A 113 10.71 -55.39 -30.90
N HIS A 114 11.33 -55.17 -32.08
CA HIS A 114 12.42 -54.23 -32.36
C HIS A 114 12.11 -53.33 -33.58
N VAL A 115 12.56 -52.06 -33.60
CA VAL A 115 12.87 -51.32 -34.85
C VAL A 115 14.10 -50.40 -34.71
N ASN A 116 15.21 -50.83 -35.33
CA ASN A 116 16.33 -50.07 -35.96
C ASN A 116 16.95 -48.80 -35.31
N GLU A 117 18.23 -48.93 -34.92
CA GLU A 117 19.23 -47.87 -35.12
C GLU A 117 19.76 -47.86 -36.57
N PRO A 118 20.27 -46.72 -37.08
CA PRO A 118 21.17 -46.67 -38.23
C PRO A 118 22.62 -46.30 -37.83
N ASN A 119 23.56 -47.23 -37.99
CA ASN A 119 25.00 -46.94 -37.93
C ASN A 119 25.43 -45.97 -39.05
N PHE A 120 26.30 -45.00 -38.74
CA PHE A 120 27.15 -44.36 -39.76
C PHE A 120 28.57 -44.08 -39.27
N THR A 121 29.51 -44.90 -39.72
CA THR A 121 30.92 -44.55 -39.82
C THR A 121 31.20 -43.87 -41.17
N ASN A 122 32.35 -43.18 -41.27
CA ASN A 122 32.87 -42.45 -42.43
C ASN A 122 32.17 -41.14 -42.82
N LEU A 123 32.87 -40.02 -42.63
CA LEU A 123 32.97 -38.97 -43.66
C LEU A 123 34.29 -38.20 -43.47
N ASN A 124 35.00 -37.94 -44.58
CA ASN A 124 36.35 -37.38 -44.55
C ASN A 124 36.35 -35.86 -44.37
N VAL A 125 37.34 -35.33 -43.64
CA VAL A 125 37.76 -33.92 -43.73
C VAL A 125 39.08 -33.85 -44.51
N PRO A 126 39.16 -33.08 -45.62
CA PRO A 126 40.32 -33.13 -46.51
C PRO A 126 41.54 -32.35 -45.99
N HIS A 127 42.73 -32.88 -46.28
CA HIS A 127 43.98 -32.13 -46.14
C HIS A 127 44.05 -30.97 -47.14
N ILE A 128 44.30 -29.75 -46.65
CA ILE A 128 45.03 -28.72 -47.42
C ILE A 128 46.14 -28.17 -46.51
N ALA A 129 47.37 -28.28 -46.97
CA ALA A 129 48.55 -27.64 -46.38
C ALA A 129 49.13 -26.62 -47.37
N THR A 130 50.18 -25.91 -46.95
CA THR A 130 51.01 -25.02 -47.78
C THR A 130 50.30 -23.88 -48.52
N SER A 131 50.26 -22.69 -47.90
CA SER A 131 51.31 -21.68 -48.20
C SER A 131 51.13 -20.39 -47.40
N LEU A 132 52.19 -19.94 -46.73
CA LEU A 132 52.75 -18.58 -46.85
C LEU A 132 54.04 -18.46 -46.03
N VAL A 133 55.17 -18.28 -46.71
CA VAL A 133 56.46 -18.02 -46.07
C VAL A 133 56.72 -16.51 -46.05
N VAL A 134 56.80 -15.92 -44.85
CA VAL A 134 57.48 -14.64 -44.63
C VAL A 134 58.22 -14.70 -43.29
N ASN A 135 59.55 -14.83 -43.34
CA ASN A 135 60.41 -14.48 -42.21
C ASN A 135 60.74 -12.98 -42.28
N ARG A 136 60.62 -12.26 -41.15
CA ARG A 136 61.56 -11.22 -40.75
C ARG A 136 61.44 -10.87 -39.27
N ASP A 137 62.57 -10.50 -38.69
CA ASP A 137 62.85 -10.54 -37.25
C ASP A 137 62.11 -9.49 -36.41
N GLY A 138 61.91 -9.80 -35.12
CA GLY A 138 61.31 -8.90 -34.13
C GLY A 138 60.58 -9.69 -33.04
N GLY A 139 61.33 -10.42 -32.20
CA GLY A 139 60.75 -11.41 -31.30
C GLY A 139 60.46 -10.93 -29.87
N GLU A 140 59.40 -11.48 -29.29
CA GLU A 140 59.33 -11.85 -27.87
C GLU A 140 58.56 -13.18 -27.77
N HIS A 141 59.18 -14.22 -27.20
CA HIS A 141 58.58 -15.56 -27.15
C HIS A 141 57.68 -15.70 -25.92
N LEU A 142 56.36 -15.74 -26.14
CA LEU A 142 55.46 -16.45 -25.22
C LEU A 142 55.86 -17.93 -25.20
N SER A 143 55.92 -18.52 -24.00
CA SER A 143 56.34 -19.92 -23.85
C SER A 143 55.29 -20.87 -24.42
N THR A 144 55.72 -21.97 -25.05
CA THR A 144 54.82 -22.96 -25.68
C THR A 144 53.79 -23.51 -24.70
N VAL A 145 54.20 -23.72 -23.45
CA VAL A 145 53.34 -24.20 -22.35
C VAL A 145 52.12 -23.28 -22.14
N GLN A 146 52.31 -21.96 -22.17
CA GLN A 146 51.22 -20.99 -22.00
C GLN A 146 50.24 -20.97 -23.19
N LEU A 147 50.70 -21.33 -24.39
CA LEU A 147 49.83 -21.47 -25.55
C LEU A 147 49.00 -22.77 -25.47
N GLU A 148 49.59 -23.85 -24.96
CA GLU A 148 48.90 -25.12 -24.74
C GLU A 148 47.87 -25.03 -23.60
N ASP A 149 48.18 -24.32 -22.50
CA ASP A 149 47.22 -23.98 -21.45
C ASP A 149 46.04 -23.15 -22.00
N LEU A 150 46.32 -22.15 -22.84
CA LEU A 150 45.28 -21.30 -23.44
C LEU A 150 44.37 -22.09 -24.40
N ILE A 151 44.95 -23.00 -25.21
CA ILE A 151 44.19 -23.91 -26.08
C ILE A 151 43.37 -24.91 -25.23
N GLY A 152 43.92 -25.38 -24.11
CA GLY A 152 43.19 -26.20 -23.14
C GLY A 152 42.00 -25.47 -22.52
N MET A 153 42.20 -24.21 -22.11
CA MET A 153 41.13 -23.34 -21.61
C MET A 153 40.03 -23.10 -22.65
N ILE A 154 40.39 -22.83 -23.92
CA ILE A 154 39.42 -22.63 -25.00
C ILE A 154 38.60 -23.90 -25.22
N ARG A 155 39.24 -25.07 -25.36
CA ARG A 155 38.52 -26.37 -25.50
C ARG A 155 37.61 -26.68 -24.31
N ASN A 156 38.01 -26.30 -23.10
CA ASN A 156 37.19 -26.51 -21.91
C ASN A 156 36.00 -25.52 -21.85
N ALA A 157 36.18 -24.30 -22.33
CA ALA A 157 35.10 -23.33 -22.50
C ALA A 157 34.10 -23.79 -23.59
N GLU A 158 34.57 -24.28 -24.74
CA GLU A 158 33.75 -24.88 -25.80
C GLU A 158 32.93 -26.07 -25.26
N LYS A 159 33.56 -26.98 -24.51
CA LYS A 159 32.88 -28.11 -23.87
C LYS A 159 31.81 -27.66 -22.86
N ASN A 160 32.10 -26.64 -22.06
CA ASN A 160 31.13 -26.07 -21.11
C ASN A 160 29.95 -25.40 -21.82
N ILE A 161 30.19 -24.69 -22.94
CA ILE A 161 29.13 -24.10 -23.77
C ILE A 161 28.25 -25.20 -24.38
N LEU A 162 28.84 -26.31 -24.84
CA LEU A 162 28.09 -27.45 -25.37
C LEU A 162 27.18 -28.07 -24.30
N LEU A 163 27.70 -28.37 -23.11
CA LEU A 163 26.94 -28.91 -21.98
C LEU A 163 25.82 -27.95 -21.51
N LEU A 164 26.08 -26.64 -21.51
CA LEU A 164 25.10 -25.64 -21.09
C LEU A 164 23.99 -25.44 -22.13
N ASN A 165 24.27 -25.66 -23.41
CA ASN A 165 23.24 -25.72 -24.46
C ASN A 165 22.45 -27.04 -24.41
N GLU A 166 23.09 -28.18 -24.16
CA GLU A 166 22.41 -29.47 -24.00
C GLU A 166 21.47 -29.49 -22.77
N ALA A 167 21.86 -28.82 -21.68
CA ALA A 167 20.99 -28.60 -20.53
C ALA A 167 19.82 -27.66 -20.83
N ARG A 168 20.00 -26.67 -21.74
CA ARG A 168 18.91 -25.79 -22.20
C ARG A 168 17.91 -26.50 -23.09
N VAL A 169 18.35 -27.42 -23.96
CA VAL A 169 17.45 -28.23 -24.80
C VAL A 169 16.56 -29.09 -23.91
N ARG A 170 17.13 -29.83 -22.95
CA ARG A 170 16.37 -30.63 -21.98
C ARG A 170 15.38 -29.80 -21.16
N ALA A 171 15.76 -28.60 -20.74
CA ALA A 171 14.87 -27.69 -20.02
C ALA A 171 13.72 -27.12 -20.89
N LEU A 172 13.81 -27.17 -22.22
CA LEU A 172 12.72 -26.84 -23.14
C LEU A 172 11.82 -28.06 -23.38
N GLU A 173 12.39 -29.25 -23.52
CA GLU A 173 11.66 -30.52 -23.63
C GLU A 173 10.78 -30.80 -22.39
N ASP A 174 11.32 -30.57 -21.19
CA ASP A 174 10.55 -30.65 -19.93
C ASP A 174 9.39 -29.62 -19.90
N LEU A 175 9.61 -28.42 -20.44
CA LEU A 175 8.60 -27.35 -20.46
C LEU A 175 7.48 -27.66 -21.46
N GLU A 176 7.81 -28.19 -22.64
CA GLU A 176 6.85 -28.70 -23.62
C GLU A 176 6.04 -29.87 -23.04
N LYS A 177 6.67 -30.78 -22.29
CA LYS A 177 5.96 -31.84 -21.57
C LYS A 177 4.96 -31.30 -20.55
N ILE A 178 5.36 -30.33 -19.73
CA ILE A 178 4.47 -29.67 -18.73
C ILE A 178 3.30 -28.95 -19.42
N LEU A 179 3.50 -28.34 -20.59
CA LEU A 179 2.42 -27.74 -21.37
C LEU A 179 1.41 -28.79 -21.87
N ASN A 180 1.89 -29.92 -22.38
CA ASN A 180 1.04 -31.03 -22.81
C ASN A 180 0.24 -31.65 -21.65
N GLU A 181 0.87 -31.85 -20.48
CA GLU A 181 0.19 -32.32 -19.26
C GLU A 181 -0.87 -31.31 -18.77
N LYS A 182 -0.57 -30.00 -18.80
CA LYS A 182 -1.52 -28.93 -18.48
C LYS A 182 -2.74 -28.94 -19.41
N ASP A 183 -2.53 -29.08 -20.71
CA ASP A 183 -3.63 -28.99 -21.69
C ASP A 183 -4.50 -30.27 -21.68
N ALA A 184 -3.93 -31.42 -21.32
CA ALA A 184 -4.70 -32.62 -20.99
C ALA A 184 -5.60 -32.40 -19.75
N LEU A 185 -5.05 -31.87 -18.65
CA LEU A 185 -5.81 -31.54 -17.43
C LEU A 185 -6.90 -30.49 -17.68
N GLN A 186 -6.66 -29.51 -18.55
CA GLN A 186 -7.69 -28.55 -18.97
C GLN A 186 -8.83 -29.26 -19.74
N GLY A 187 -8.51 -30.27 -20.55
CA GLY A 187 -9.51 -31.13 -21.20
C GLY A 187 -10.38 -31.90 -20.20
N GLU A 188 -9.78 -32.44 -19.13
CA GLU A 188 -10.52 -33.10 -18.05
C GLU A 188 -11.42 -32.13 -17.28
N ILE A 189 -10.93 -30.94 -16.93
CA ILE A 189 -11.71 -29.88 -16.27
C ILE A 189 -12.94 -29.51 -17.12
N ASN A 190 -12.75 -29.26 -18.41
CA ASN A 190 -13.85 -28.93 -19.33
C ASN A 190 -14.87 -30.09 -19.43
N SER A 191 -14.43 -31.35 -19.35
CA SER A 191 -15.30 -32.54 -19.30
C SER A 191 -16.12 -32.62 -18.00
N LEU A 192 -15.52 -32.24 -16.87
CA LEU A 192 -16.18 -32.20 -15.56
C LEU A 192 -17.18 -31.05 -15.47
N GLU A 193 -16.86 -29.86 -16.00
CA GLU A 193 -17.79 -28.73 -16.07
C GLU A 193 -19.03 -29.05 -16.93
N MET A 194 -18.84 -29.71 -18.07
CA MET A 194 -19.96 -30.18 -18.91
C MET A 194 -20.86 -31.19 -18.17
N LYS A 195 -20.27 -32.13 -17.41
CA LYS A 195 -21.03 -33.07 -16.57
C LYS A 195 -21.76 -32.39 -15.42
N LEU A 196 -21.14 -31.38 -14.79
CA LEU A 196 -21.76 -30.56 -13.74
C LEU A 196 -23.00 -29.85 -14.29
N ALA A 197 -22.88 -29.19 -15.44
CA ALA A 197 -23.99 -28.52 -16.12
C ALA A 197 -25.12 -29.50 -16.50
N GLU A 198 -24.79 -30.73 -16.92
CA GLU A 198 -25.78 -31.78 -17.17
C GLU A 198 -26.50 -32.22 -15.88
N THR A 199 -25.78 -32.40 -14.77
CA THR A 199 -26.42 -32.72 -13.48
C THR A 199 -27.31 -31.60 -12.97
N ASP A 200 -26.92 -30.33 -13.14
CA ASP A 200 -27.72 -29.16 -12.80
C ASP A 200 -29.01 -29.06 -13.64
N ALA A 201 -28.94 -29.44 -14.93
CA ALA A 201 -30.11 -29.52 -15.78
C ALA A 201 -31.07 -30.64 -15.32
N ARG A 202 -30.54 -31.83 -15.01
CA ARG A 202 -31.33 -32.96 -14.46
C ARG A 202 -32.01 -32.60 -13.13
N ILE A 203 -31.32 -31.89 -12.23
CA ILE A 203 -31.86 -31.40 -10.95
C ILE A 203 -33.00 -30.39 -11.18
N LYS A 204 -32.86 -29.48 -12.16
CA LYS A 204 -33.93 -28.52 -12.52
C LYS A 204 -35.17 -29.21 -13.09
N VAL A 205 -35.02 -30.27 -13.90
CA VAL A 205 -36.14 -31.07 -14.39
C VAL A 205 -36.86 -31.80 -13.24
N ALA A 206 -36.12 -32.50 -12.37
CA ALA A 206 -36.70 -33.18 -11.21
C ALA A 206 -37.44 -32.22 -10.25
N ALA A 207 -36.94 -30.98 -10.11
CA ALA A 207 -37.63 -29.94 -9.34
C ALA A 207 -38.95 -29.48 -10.00
N GLN A 208 -39.01 -29.39 -11.34
CA GLN A 208 -40.25 -29.09 -12.07
C GLN A 208 -41.26 -30.25 -11.97
N GLU A 209 -40.80 -31.50 -12.09
CA GLU A 209 -41.64 -32.69 -11.91
C GLU A 209 -42.25 -32.74 -10.50
N LYS A 210 -41.48 -32.42 -9.45
CA LYS A 210 -42.01 -32.34 -8.07
C LYS A 210 -43.12 -31.31 -7.91
N VAL A 211 -42.95 -30.10 -8.47
CA VAL A 211 -43.99 -29.05 -8.45
C VAL A 211 -45.25 -29.49 -9.21
N GLN A 212 -45.09 -30.27 -10.29
CA GLN A 212 -46.21 -30.79 -11.05
C GLN A 212 -46.94 -31.95 -10.34
N VAL A 213 -46.24 -32.76 -9.53
CA VAL A 213 -46.86 -33.74 -8.62
C VAL A 213 -47.65 -33.04 -7.52
N GLU A 214 -47.06 -32.06 -6.82
CA GLU A 214 -47.75 -31.29 -5.78
C GLU A 214 -49.03 -30.60 -6.31
N LEU A 215 -49.00 -30.12 -7.56
CA LEU A 215 -50.17 -29.54 -8.23
C LEU A 215 -51.28 -30.59 -8.50
N LEU A 216 -50.92 -31.82 -8.85
CA LEU A 216 -51.86 -32.92 -9.07
C LEU A 216 -52.46 -33.44 -7.75
N GLU A 217 -51.67 -33.52 -6.68
CA GLU A 217 -52.15 -33.85 -5.33
C GLU A 217 -53.18 -32.81 -4.84
N ASN A 218 -52.90 -31.52 -5.03
CA ASN A 218 -53.83 -30.42 -4.74
C ASN A 218 -55.13 -30.50 -5.57
N GLN A 219 -55.12 -31.11 -6.76
CA GLN A 219 -56.33 -31.35 -7.56
C GLN A 219 -57.12 -32.57 -7.08
N LEU A 220 -56.43 -33.66 -6.70
CA LEU A 220 -57.05 -34.84 -6.09
C LEU A 220 -57.75 -34.50 -4.78
N GLU A 221 -57.11 -33.73 -3.90
CA GLU A 221 -57.70 -33.31 -2.63
C GLU A 221 -58.96 -32.45 -2.82
N ARG A 222 -58.98 -31.58 -3.83
CA ARG A 222 -60.21 -30.82 -4.20
C ARG A 222 -61.32 -31.72 -4.69
N LEU A 223 -61.02 -32.71 -5.55
CA LEU A 223 -62.02 -33.66 -6.05
C LEU A 223 -62.58 -34.56 -4.94
N GLN A 224 -61.76 -34.95 -3.97
CA GLN A 224 -62.23 -35.65 -2.77
C GLN A 224 -63.18 -34.77 -1.94
N ASN A 225 -62.83 -33.50 -1.72
CA ASN A 225 -63.71 -32.56 -1.00
C ASN A 225 -65.03 -32.30 -1.73
N GLU A 226 -65.03 -32.18 -3.06
CA GLU A 226 -66.27 -32.05 -3.86
C GLU A 226 -67.15 -33.32 -3.80
N LEU A 227 -66.54 -34.52 -3.76
CA LEU A 227 -67.27 -35.77 -3.53
C LEU A 227 -67.89 -35.83 -2.13
N SER A 228 -67.15 -35.43 -1.09
CA SER A 228 -67.65 -35.36 0.29
C SER A 228 -68.78 -34.34 0.49
N GLN A 229 -68.90 -33.32 -0.36
CA GLN A 229 -70.04 -32.40 -0.34
C GLN A 229 -71.28 -32.94 -1.05
N ARG A 230 -71.16 -33.97 -1.91
CA ARG A 230 -72.30 -34.57 -2.64
C ARG A 230 -73.00 -35.72 -1.91
N SER A 231 -72.40 -36.28 -0.85
CA SER A 231 -72.98 -37.38 -0.06
C SER A 231 -73.82 -36.92 1.14
N GLY A 232 -74.00 -35.61 1.33
CA GLY A 232 -74.53 -35.01 2.56
C GLY A 232 -76.06 -34.87 2.68
N SER A 233 -76.90 -35.69 2.03
CA SER A 233 -78.37 -35.48 2.08
C SER A 233 -79.27 -36.69 1.75
N GLU A 234 -79.48 -37.64 2.68
CA GLU A 234 -80.66 -38.54 2.71
C GLU A 234 -80.82 -39.35 4.05
N GLY A 235 -82.06 -39.53 4.55
CA GLY A 235 -82.49 -40.48 5.64
C GLY A 235 -82.04 -40.19 7.09
N ARG A 236 -82.81 -40.20 8.21
CA ARG A 236 -84.07 -40.85 8.70
C ARG A 236 -83.96 -42.39 8.89
N GLN A 237 -84.48 -43.06 9.94
CA GLN A 237 -85.41 -42.71 11.05
C GLN A 237 -85.46 -43.81 12.18
N ILE A 238 -86.16 -43.57 13.32
CA ILE A 238 -86.81 -44.57 14.26
C ILE A 238 -85.85 -45.41 15.16
N ASP A 239 -85.91 -45.51 16.52
CA ASP A 239 -86.94 -45.74 17.58
C ASP A 239 -87.22 -47.25 17.89
N MET A 240 -87.57 -47.80 19.08
CA MET A 240 -88.20 -47.27 20.33
C MET A 240 -88.18 -48.26 21.57
N TYR A 241 -88.37 -47.79 22.82
CA TYR A 241 -89.00 -48.41 24.04
C TYR A 241 -88.38 -49.50 25.02
N HIS A 242 -88.50 -49.21 26.35
CA HIS A 242 -88.98 -50.02 27.53
C HIS A 242 -88.27 -51.34 28.01
N THR A 243 -88.33 -51.86 29.27
CA THR A 243 -88.81 -51.39 30.63
C THR A 243 -88.36 -52.32 31.81
N GLU A 244 -88.32 -51.78 33.05
CA GLU A 244 -88.34 -52.42 34.41
C GLU A 244 -87.29 -53.43 34.96
N ASN A 245 -86.53 -52.94 35.95
CA ASN A 245 -86.27 -53.49 37.31
C ASN A 245 -86.55 -54.98 37.66
N LYS A 246 -85.47 -55.72 37.94
CA LYS A 246 -85.23 -56.69 39.05
C LYS A 246 -83.72 -56.98 39.05
N LEU A 247 -82.99 -57.22 40.15
CA LEU A 247 -83.33 -57.48 41.55
C LEU A 247 -82.18 -56.97 42.47
N PHE A 248 -82.47 -56.56 43.71
CA PHE A 248 -81.43 -56.18 44.70
C PHE A 248 -80.59 -57.40 45.13
N ASN A 249 -79.26 -57.41 44.92
CA ASN A 249 -78.25 -57.92 45.90
C ASN A 249 -76.73 -57.85 45.53
N GLU A 250 -76.23 -56.86 44.77
CA GLU A 250 -74.77 -56.69 44.55
C GLU A 250 -74.18 -55.32 45.00
N HIS A 251 -74.85 -54.62 45.91
CA HIS A 251 -74.51 -53.22 46.24
C HIS A 251 -73.20 -52.96 47.02
N ASN A 252 -72.38 -53.99 47.33
CA ASN A 252 -71.06 -53.83 47.98
C ASN A 252 -69.86 -54.25 47.11
N SER A 253 -70.07 -54.85 45.93
CA SER A 253 -68.98 -55.14 44.97
C SER A 253 -68.79 -53.97 43.99
N SER A 254 -69.88 -53.47 43.40
CA SER A 254 -69.81 -52.42 42.36
C SER A 254 -69.23 -51.10 42.84
N VAL A 255 -69.39 -50.71 44.12
CA VAL A 255 -68.79 -49.46 44.64
C VAL A 255 -67.27 -49.56 44.65
N LEU A 256 -66.71 -50.69 45.11
CA LEU A 256 -65.26 -50.95 45.09
C LEU A 256 -64.71 -51.21 43.68
N SER A 257 -65.56 -51.49 42.69
CA SER A 257 -65.20 -51.51 41.27
C SER A 257 -65.15 -50.08 40.70
N LEU A 258 -66.20 -49.30 40.93
CA LEU A 258 -66.32 -47.92 40.45
C LEU A 258 -65.26 -46.99 41.05
N ASP A 259 -64.91 -47.12 42.33
CA ASP A 259 -63.80 -46.36 42.91
C ASP A 259 -62.45 -46.70 42.25
N LYS A 260 -62.22 -47.97 41.87
CA LYS A 260 -61.02 -48.39 41.13
C LYS A 260 -61.01 -47.89 39.69
N GLU A 261 -62.14 -47.93 38.99
CA GLU A 261 -62.27 -47.32 37.66
C GLU A 261 -62.07 -45.80 37.73
N LEU A 262 -62.60 -45.14 38.77
CA LEU A 262 -62.50 -43.69 38.94
C LEU A 262 -61.09 -43.24 39.32
N ASP A 263 -60.34 -44.01 40.12
CA ASP A 263 -58.90 -43.76 40.34
C ASP A 263 -58.04 -44.14 39.12
N SER A 264 -58.39 -45.19 38.37
CA SER A 264 -57.76 -45.49 37.08
C SER A 264 -57.92 -44.31 36.10
N LEU A 265 -59.14 -43.83 35.91
CA LEU A 265 -59.47 -42.67 35.08
C LEU A 265 -58.80 -41.38 35.59
N ARG A 266 -58.58 -41.23 36.90
CA ARG A 266 -57.76 -40.13 37.46
C ARG A 266 -56.29 -40.25 37.07
N THR A 267 -55.70 -41.45 37.13
CA THR A 267 -54.31 -41.65 36.70
C THR A 267 -54.14 -41.45 35.19
N GLU A 268 -55.11 -41.88 34.38
CA GLU A 268 -55.15 -41.64 32.94
C GLU A 268 -55.29 -40.15 32.62
N ASN A 269 -56.21 -39.43 33.28
CA ASN A 269 -56.34 -37.97 33.15
C ASN A 269 -55.07 -37.22 33.62
N LEU A 270 -54.32 -37.78 34.57
CA LEU A 270 -53.03 -37.21 35.00
C LEU A 270 -51.95 -37.43 33.92
N SER A 271 -51.90 -38.61 33.28
CA SER A 271 -51.02 -38.87 32.13
C SER A 271 -51.35 -37.94 30.97
N LEU A 272 -52.59 -37.96 30.49
CA LEU A 272 -53.06 -37.13 29.37
C LEU A 272 -52.78 -35.63 29.60
N LYS A 273 -52.84 -35.17 30.85
CA LYS A 273 -52.51 -33.79 31.21
C LYS A 273 -51.01 -33.49 31.13
N ASN A 274 -50.15 -34.44 31.49
CA ASN A 274 -48.70 -34.34 31.30
C ASN A 274 -48.35 -34.39 29.80
N ASP A 275 -48.95 -35.32 29.05
CA ASP A 275 -48.77 -35.47 27.59
C ASP A 275 -49.16 -34.17 26.86
N ILE A 276 -50.28 -33.54 27.27
CA ILE A 276 -50.72 -32.22 26.77
C ILE A 276 -49.77 -31.08 27.18
N GLN A 277 -49.00 -31.19 28.26
CA GLN A 277 -47.95 -30.22 28.60
C GLN A 277 -46.67 -30.44 27.79
N GLU A 278 -46.30 -31.69 27.52
CA GLU A 278 -45.14 -32.06 26.70
C GLU A 278 -45.34 -31.64 25.22
N LEU A 279 -46.48 -32.00 24.63
CA LEU A 279 -46.88 -31.56 23.28
C LEU A 279 -46.92 -30.01 23.14
N LYS A 280 -47.25 -29.29 24.22
CA LYS A 280 -47.19 -27.81 24.22
C LYS A 280 -45.76 -27.27 24.26
N ALA A 281 -44.83 -27.97 24.92
CA ALA A 281 -43.42 -27.63 24.89
C ALA A 281 -42.81 -27.90 23.50
N GLU A 282 -43.16 -29.02 22.88
CA GLU A 282 -42.75 -29.34 21.51
C GLU A 282 -43.29 -28.34 20.47
N LEU A 283 -44.58 -28.01 20.52
CA LEU A 283 -45.19 -27.03 19.62
C LEU A 283 -44.53 -25.65 19.71
N ASN A 284 -44.13 -25.24 20.92
CA ASN A 284 -43.40 -24.00 21.13
C ASN A 284 -41.95 -24.06 20.61
N ASN A 285 -41.32 -25.24 20.63
CA ASN A 285 -40.02 -25.50 20.02
C ASN A 285 -40.10 -25.46 18.47
N VAL A 286 -41.16 -26.02 17.88
CA VAL A 286 -41.43 -25.90 16.43
C VAL A 286 -41.58 -24.43 16.02
N LYS A 287 -42.41 -23.65 16.73
CA LYS A 287 -42.57 -22.22 16.45
C LYS A 287 -41.26 -21.43 16.52
N ASN A 288 -40.40 -21.73 17.49
CA ASN A 288 -39.06 -21.12 17.58
C ASN A 288 -38.13 -21.52 16.42
N LYS A 289 -38.33 -22.69 15.80
CA LYS A 289 -37.62 -23.09 14.58
C LYS A 289 -38.15 -22.35 13.36
N ASP A 290 -39.47 -22.20 13.23
CA ASP A 290 -40.09 -21.45 12.12
C ASP A 290 -39.63 -19.99 12.10
N GLU A 291 -39.63 -19.32 13.26
CA GLU A 291 -39.11 -17.95 13.41
C GLU A 291 -37.62 -17.84 13.01
N ARG A 292 -36.84 -18.92 13.21
CA ARG A 292 -35.44 -19.00 12.79
C ARG A 292 -35.28 -19.31 11.29
N VAL A 293 -36.17 -20.08 10.68
CA VAL A 293 -36.20 -20.30 9.23
C VAL A 293 -36.49 -18.99 8.51
N VAL A 294 -37.48 -18.21 8.94
CA VAL A 294 -37.81 -16.89 8.36
C VAL A 294 -36.65 -15.90 8.42
N LEU A 295 -35.83 -15.96 9.48
CA LEU A 295 -34.59 -15.16 9.56
C LEU A 295 -33.54 -15.63 8.54
N LEU A 296 -33.33 -16.94 8.39
CA LEU A 296 -32.37 -17.52 7.44
C LEU A 296 -32.79 -17.29 5.98
N GLU A 297 -34.08 -17.33 5.65
CA GLU A 297 -34.61 -16.99 4.33
C GLU A 297 -34.34 -15.52 3.97
N LYS A 298 -34.49 -14.62 4.96
CA LYS A 298 -34.19 -13.19 4.79
C LYS A 298 -32.69 -12.93 4.58
N GLU A 299 -31.83 -13.62 5.32
CA GLU A 299 -30.37 -13.56 5.10
C GLU A 299 -29.98 -14.12 3.73
N ARG A 300 -30.53 -15.27 3.34
CA ARG A 300 -30.36 -15.86 2.01
C ARG A 300 -30.77 -14.90 0.90
N SER A 301 -31.94 -14.25 1.00
CA SER A 301 -32.40 -13.27 0.01
C SER A 301 -31.45 -12.07 -0.12
N SER A 302 -30.84 -11.62 1.00
CA SER A 302 -29.82 -10.56 0.99
C SER A 302 -28.49 -11.00 0.38
N LEU A 303 -28.15 -12.29 0.46
CA LEU A 303 -26.97 -12.84 -0.20
C LEU A 303 -27.21 -13.04 -1.70
N GLU A 304 -28.38 -13.54 -2.11
CA GLU A 304 -28.75 -13.69 -3.52
C GLU A 304 -28.81 -12.35 -4.28
N SER A 305 -29.25 -11.26 -3.63
CA SER A 305 -29.20 -9.92 -4.24
C SER A 305 -27.76 -9.39 -4.37
N SER A 306 -26.92 -9.67 -3.37
CA SER A 306 -25.49 -9.32 -3.40
C SER A 306 -24.73 -10.09 -4.48
N LEU A 307 -25.04 -11.38 -4.67
CA LEU A 307 -24.44 -12.23 -5.70
C LEU A 307 -24.69 -11.67 -7.10
N LYS A 308 -25.95 -11.30 -7.41
CA LYS A 308 -26.32 -10.68 -8.69
C LYS A 308 -25.61 -9.34 -8.95
N GLU A 309 -25.33 -8.56 -7.90
CA GLU A 309 -24.54 -7.34 -8.03
C GLU A 309 -23.06 -7.63 -8.36
N TRP A 310 -22.53 -8.77 -7.92
CA TRP A 310 -21.17 -9.23 -8.27
C TRP A 310 -21.10 -9.88 -9.65
N GLU A 311 -22.10 -10.67 -10.04
CA GLU A 311 -22.23 -11.24 -11.39
C GLU A 311 -22.26 -10.14 -12.46
N ALA A 312 -23.05 -9.07 -12.24
CA ALA A 312 -23.10 -7.91 -13.12
C ALA A 312 -21.74 -7.20 -13.24
N LYS A 313 -21.00 -7.05 -12.14
CA LYS A 313 -19.65 -6.45 -12.15
C LYS A 313 -18.64 -7.35 -12.85
N LEU A 314 -18.72 -8.67 -12.65
CA LEU A 314 -17.83 -9.64 -13.29
C LEU A 314 -18.01 -9.62 -14.81
N SER A 315 -19.26 -9.55 -15.30
CA SER A 315 -19.56 -9.42 -16.72
C SER A 315 -18.95 -8.15 -17.34
N ILE A 316 -19.06 -7.00 -16.66
CA ILE A 316 -18.43 -5.74 -17.10
C ILE A 316 -16.89 -5.90 -17.14
N SER A 317 -16.28 -6.51 -16.10
CA SER A 317 -14.83 -6.74 -16.07
C SER A 317 -14.35 -7.72 -17.14
N GLN A 318 -15.15 -8.73 -17.53
CA GLN A 318 -14.81 -9.62 -18.66
C GLN A 318 -14.83 -8.86 -20.00
N GLU A 319 -15.75 -7.91 -20.18
CA GLU A 319 -15.78 -7.05 -21.38
C GLU A 319 -14.54 -6.14 -21.47
N GLU A 320 -14.09 -5.57 -20.33
CA GLU A 320 -12.83 -4.81 -20.25
C GLU A 320 -11.59 -5.70 -20.53
N VAL A 321 -11.56 -6.93 -20.01
CA VAL A 321 -10.48 -7.90 -20.31
C VAL A 321 -10.45 -8.27 -21.80
N SER A 322 -11.61 -8.32 -22.46
CA SER A 322 -11.70 -8.59 -23.90
C SER A 322 -11.17 -7.42 -24.75
N LYS A 323 -11.39 -6.18 -24.29
CA LYS A 323 -10.82 -4.96 -24.93
C LYS A 323 -9.32 -4.83 -24.68
N LEU A 324 -8.83 -5.28 -23.52
CA LEU A 324 -7.40 -5.36 -23.24
C LEU A 324 -6.67 -6.43 -24.05
N SER A 325 -7.32 -7.57 -24.38
CA SER A 325 -6.70 -8.61 -25.20
C SER A 325 -6.59 -8.21 -26.68
N SER A 326 -7.61 -7.51 -27.24
CA SER A 326 -7.51 -6.94 -28.59
C SER A 326 -6.45 -5.85 -28.68
N LEU A 327 -6.43 -4.90 -27.73
CA LEU A 327 -5.43 -3.83 -27.69
C LEU A 327 -4.00 -4.38 -27.53
N LYS A 328 -3.82 -5.49 -26.80
CA LYS A 328 -2.53 -6.19 -26.69
C LYS A 328 -2.09 -6.83 -28.01
N ALA A 329 -3.02 -7.30 -28.85
CA ALA A 329 -2.69 -7.79 -30.19
C ALA A 329 -2.30 -6.63 -31.11
N ASP A 330 -3.09 -5.55 -31.16
CA ASP A 330 -2.76 -4.32 -31.90
C ASP A 330 -1.37 -3.77 -31.55
N CYS A 331 -0.99 -3.77 -30.27
CA CYS A 331 0.33 -3.34 -29.82
C CYS A 331 1.47 -4.27 -30.28
N LYS A 332 1.21 -5.57 -30.49
CA LYS A 332 2.20 -6.54 -30.99
C LYS A 332 2.43 -6.35 -32.49
N ASP A 333 1.36 -6.25 -33.28
CA ASP A 333 1.41 -5.97 -34.73
C ASP A 333 2.13 -4.65 -35.03
N LEU A 334 1.90 -3.61 -34.21
CA LEU A 334 2.62 -2.35 -34.32
C LEU A 334 4.10 -2.47 -33.95
N TRP A 335 4.47 -3.35 -33.01
CA TRP A 335 5.87 -3.58 -32.64
C TRP A 335 6.64 -4.28 -33.77
N GLU A 336 6.07 -5.34 -34.35
CA GLU A 336 6.67 -6.06 -35.48
C GLU A 336 6.82 -5.16 -36.71
N LYS A 337 5.86 -4.27 -36.97
CA LYS A 337 5.99 -3.22 -38.01
C LYS A 337 7.14 -2.24 -37.72
N VAL A 338 7.43 -1.93 -36.45
CA VAL A 338 8.54 -1.03 -36.06
C VAL A 338 9.90 -1.73 -36.16
N GLU A 339 10.03 -3.00 -35.75
CA GLU A 339 11.27 -3.76 -35.89
C GLU A 339 11.69 -3.90 -37.35
N ASN A 340 10.76 -4.23 -38.25
CA ASN A 340 11.02 -4.29 -39.70
C ASN A 340 11.55 -2.96 -40.26
N LEU A 341 10.96 -1.82 -39.87
CA LEU A 341 11.45 -0.49 -40.28
C LEU A 341 12.85 -0.18 -39.72
N GLN A 342 13.15 -0.64 -38.51
CA GLN A 342 14.45 -0.45 -37.87
C GLN A 342 15.55 -1.34 -38.48
N GLU A 343 15.21 -2.56 -38.92
CA GLU A 343 16.13 -3.41 -39.69
C GLU A 343 16.40 -2.84 -41.08
N LEU A 344 15.37 -2.41 -41.82
CA LEU A 344 15.53 -1.76 -43.13
C LEU A 344 16.45 -0.53 -43.03
N LEU A 345 16.23 0.33 -42.03
CA LEU A 345 17.09 1.50 -41.78
C LEU A 345 18.54 1.08 -41.46
N SER A 346 18.73 0.07 -40.62
CA SER A 346 20.07 -0.47 -40.28
C SER A 346 20.81 -0.98 -41.51
N ASN A 347 20.13 -1.70 -42.40
CA ASN A 347 20.71 -2.24 -43.62
C ASN A 347 21.02 -1.15 -44.66
N ALA A 348 20.14 -0.15 -44.81
CA ALA A 348 20.40 1.02 -45.65
C ALA A 348 21.59 1.87 -45.15
N THR A 349 21.76 2.02 -43.83
CA THR A 349 22.94 2.72 -43.25
C THR A 349 24.24 1.97 -43.53
N LYS A 350 24.29 0.65 -43.33
CA LYS A 350 25.50 -0.17 -43.64
C LYS A 350 25.91 -0.04 -45.11
N GLN A 351 24.94 -0.03 -46.04
CA GLN A 351 25.20 0.15 -47.47
C GLN A 351 25.74 1.55 -47.79
N ALA A 352 25.22 2.60 -47.14
CA ALA A 352 25.73 3.96 -47.28
C ALA A 352 27.17 4.10 -46.76
N ASP A 353 27.48 3.53 -45.58
CA ASP A 353 28.85 3.52 -45.02
C ASP A 353 29.84 2.78 -45.95
N GLN A 354 29.42 1.66 -46.53
CA GLN A 354 30.22 0.91 -47.49
C GLN A 354 30.48 1.71 -48.79
N ALA A 355 29.47 2.41 -49.31
CA ALA A 355 29.62 3.28 -50.48
C ALA A 355 30.56 4.48 -50.20
N ILE A 356 30.51 5.05 -48.99
CA ILE A 356 31.44 6.10 -48.54
C ILE A 356 32.89 5.58 -48.54
N LEU A 357 33.12 4.36 -48.04
CA LEU A 357 34.46 3.75 -48.02
C LEU A 357 35.04 3.55 -49.43
N VAL A 358 34.24 3.06 -50.38
CA VAL A 358 34.67 2.90 -51.79
C VAL A 358 34.95 4.26 -52.43
N SER A 359 34.10 5.27 -52.18
CA SER A 359 34.32 6.64 -52.66
C SER A 359 35.63 7.25 -52.16
N GLN A 360 35.99 7.04 -50.88
CA GLN A 360 37.27 7.47 -50.32
C GLN A 360 38.47 6.78 -51.00
N GLN A 361 38.39 5.48 -51.28
CA GLN A 361 39.42 4.75 -52.01
C GLN A 361 39.58 5.27 -53.45
N ASN A 362 38.48 5.60 -54.14
CA ASN A 362 38.54 6.20 -55.48
C ASN A 362 39.14 7.61 -55.48
N GLN A 363 38.91 8.42 -54.43
CA GLN A 363 39.61 9.70 -54.26
C GLN A 363 41.13 9.53 -54.06
N GLU A 364 41.58 8.49 -53.36
CA GLU A 364 43.02 8.17 -53.29
C GLU A 364 43.59 7.70 -54.63
N LEU A 365 42.84 6.87 -55.38
CA LEU A 365 43.28 6.38 -56.68
C LEU A 365 43.41 7.52 -57.70
N ARG A 366 42.43 8.44 -57.75
CA ARG A 366 42.52 9.66 -58.59
C ARG A 366 43.76 10.49 -58.25
N LYS A 367 44.00 10.82 -56.96
CA LYS A 367 45.23 11.50 -56.51
C LYS A 367 46.54 10.78 -56.87
N LYS A 368 46.52 9.45 -57.02
CA LYS A 368 47.68 8.64 -57.46
C LYS A 368 47.84 8.68 -58.99
N ILE A 369 46.74 8.76 -59.75
CA ILE A 369 46.74 8.96 -61.20
C ILE A 369 47.26 10.37 -61.54
N ASP A 370 46.68 11.43 -60.96
CA ASP A 370 47.11 12.83 -61.20
C ASP A 370 48.64 13.01 -61.01
N LYS A 371 49.19 12.34 -59.99
CA LYS A 371 50.62 12.36 -59.66
C LYS A 371 51.48 11.58 -60.65
N LEU A 372 50.96 10.47 -61.20
CA LEU A 372 51.63 9.68 -62.24
C LEU A 372 51.60 10.39 -63.59
N GLU A 373 50.48 11.01 -63.97
CA GLU A 373 50.35 11.82 -65.18
C GLU A 373 51.31 13.01 -65.16
N LYS A 374 51.34 13.77 -64.05
CA LYS A 374 52.32 14.84 -63.89
C LYS A 374 53.77 14.34 -63.98
N SER A 375 54.05 13.17 -63.40
CA SER A 375 55.38 12.53 -63.51
C SER A 375 55.71 12.08 -64.93
N LEU A 376 54.69 11.75 -65.74
CA LEU A 376 54.83 11.41 -67.16
C LEU A 376 55.07 12.65 -68.02
N GLU A 377 54.40 13.77 -67.75
CA GLU A 377 54.68 15.07 -68.39
C GLU A 377 56.10 15.56 -68.07
N GLU A 378 56.50 15.53 -66.80
CA GLU A 378 57.86 15.89 -66.36
C GLU A 378 58.93 14.97 -67.00
N ALA A 379 58.63 13.67 -67.18
CA ALA A 379 59.51 12.74 -67.88
C ALA A 379 59.57 12.97 -69.40
N ASN A 380 58.52 13.47 -70.04
CA ASN A 380 58.45 13.68 -71.49
C ASN A 380 59.45 14.74 -71.99
N VAL A 381 59.97 15.58 -71.08
CA VAL A 381 61.05 16.56 -71.33
C VAL A 381 62.42 15.89 -71.49
N TYR A 382 62.63 14.70 -70.91
CA TYR A 382 63.90 13.97 -70.96
C TYR A 382 63.77 12.63 -71.67
N LYS A 383 64.46 12.50 -72.81
CA LYS A 383 64.31 11.40 -73.79
C LYS A 383 64.75 10.02 -73.26
N ILE A 384 63.87 9.37 -72.50
CA ILE A 384 64.04 8.05 -71.89
C ILE A 384 63.44 6.95 -72.80
N SER A 385 63.85 5.68 -72.63
CA SER A 385 63.58 4.59 -73.58
C SER A 385 62.10 4.16 -73.68
N SER A 386 61.67 3.86 -74.91
CA SER A 386 60.30 3.56 -75.33
C SER A 386 59.53 2.62 -74.39
N ASP A 387 60.12 1.49 -74.04
CA ASP A 387 59.45 0.38 -73.35
C ASP A 387 58.91 0.78 -71.97
N LYS A 388 59.59 1.70 -71.26
CA LYS A 388 59.14 2.20 -69.96
C LYS A 388 57.93 3.13 -70.09
N MET A 389 57.87 3.94 -71.14
CA MET A 389 56.74 4.82 -71.40
C MET A 389 55.49 3.99 -71.77
N GLN A 390 55.67 2.98 -72.61
CA GLN A 390 54.60 2.08 -73.06
C GLN A 390 54.02 1.26 -71.89
N LEU A 391 54.87 0.73 -71.00
CA LEU A 391 54.46 0.05 -69.76
C LEU A 391 53.71 0.98 -68.79
N MET A 392 54.06 2.28 -68.77
CA MET A 392 53.40 3.26 -67.90
C MET A 392 52.01 3.63 -68.42
N GLN A 393 51.87 3.88 -69.73
CA GLN A 393 50.57 4.07 -70.39
C GLN A 393 49.64 2.86 -70.19
N GLN A 394 50.17 1.64 -70.31
CA GLN A 394 49.40 0.41 -70.09
C GLN A 394 48.92 0.26 -68.63
N LYS A 395 49.68 0.78 -67.66
CA LYS A 395 49.26 0.84 -66.25
C LYS A 395 48.23 1.93 -65.97
N ILE A 396 48.33 3.10 -66.60
CA ILE A 396 47.32 4.16 -66.50
C ILE A 396 45.98 3.62 -67.02
N LYS A 397 45.96 3.03 -68.22
CA LYS A 397 44.73 2.43 -68.79
C LYS A 397 44.10 1.35 -67.91
N LEU A 398 44.91 0.51 -67.27
CA LEU A 398 44.41 -0.52 -66.34
C LEU A 398 43.92 0.06 -65.00
N LEU A 399 44.30 1.29 -64.65
CA LEU A 399 43.73 2.05 -63.53
C LEU A 399 42.44 2.77 -63.93
N GLU A 400 42.35 3.34 -65.13
CA GLU A 400 41.11 3.90 -65.70
C GLU A 400 40.02 2.82 -65.80
N GLU A 401 40.34 1.64 -66.37
CA GLU A 401 39.46 0.47 -66.47
C GLU A 401 39.07 -0.14 -65.11
N ARG A 402 39.72 0.27 -64.00
CA ARG A 402 39.32 -0.08 -62.63
C ARG A 402 38.48 1.00 -61.98
N LEU A 403 38.83 2.27 -62.20
CA LEU A 403 38.09 3.42 -61.72
C LEU A 403 36.66 3.41 -62.29
N GLN A 404 36.51 3.18 -63.60
CA GLN A 404 35.20 3.13 -64.24
C GLN A 404 34.31 2.02 -63.67
N ARG A 405 34.83 0.79 -63.49
CA ARG A 405 34.07 -0.30 -62.86
C ARG A 405 33.66 0.00 -61.42
N SER A 406 34.51 0.70 -60.67
CA SER A 406 34.18 1.08 -59.30
C SER A 406 33.15 2.22 -59.24
N ASP A 407 33.19 3.15 -60.19
CA ASP A 407 32.15 4.19 -60.32
C ASP A 407 30.80 3.57 -60.80
N GLU A 408 30.83 2.53 -61.65
CA GLU A 408 29.66 1.69 -62.00
C GLU A 408 29.11 0.92 -60.78
N GLU A 409 29.98 0.31 -59.95
CA GLU A 409 29.59 -0.32 -58.69
C GLU A 409 28.93 0.68 -57.72
N ILE A 410 29.54 1.86 -57.51
CA ILE A 410 28.98 2.94 -56.68
C ILE A 410 27.58 3.33 -57.18
N GLN A 411 27.40 3.48 -58.50
CA GLN A 411 26.10 3.83 -59.07
C GLN A 411 25.04 2.75 -58.78
N SER A 412 25.39 1.46 -58.83
CA SER A 412 24.47 0.39 -58.45
C SER A 412 24.05 0.42 -56.97
N TYR A 413 24.96 0.78 -56.05
CA TYR A 413 24.63 0.96 -54.62
C TYR A 413 23.71 2.17 -54.39
N VAL A 414 23.88 3.25 -55.17
CA VAL A 414 23.00 4.44 -55.11
C VAL A 414 21.58 4.11 -55.60
N GLU A 415 21.44 3.30 -56.66
CA GLU A 415 20.14 2.84 -57.16
C GLU A 415 19.43 1.92 -56.15
N LEU A 416 20.15 0.98 -55.51
CA LEU A 416 19.62 0.14 -54.43
C LEU A 416 19.19 0.95 -53.20
N TYR A 417 19.99 1.95 -52.80
CA TYR A 417 19.64 2.84 -51.70
C TYR A 417 18.38 3.66 -52.00
N HIS A 418 18.24 4.19 -53.22
CA HIS A 418 17.03 4.87 -53.67
C HIS A 418 15.79 3.95 -53.68
N LEU A 419 15.95 2.67 -54.01
CA LEU A 419 14.87 1.69 -53.93
C LEU A 419 14.42 1.46 -52.48
N SER A 420 15.37 1.22 -51.56
CA SER A 420 15.07 0.99 -50.14
C SER A 420 14.45 2.22 -49.46
N VAL A 421 14.93 3.44 -49.76
CA VAL A 421 14.32 4.69 -49.27
C VAL A 421 12.89 4.85 -49.79
N LYS A 422 12.58 4.39 -51.01
CA LYS A 422 11.22 4.41 -51.54
C LYS A 422 10.32 3.40 -50.83
N GLU A 423 10.77 2.17 -50.61
CA GLU A 423 10.01 1.14 -49.88
C GLU A 423 9.70 1.57 -48.43
N PHE A 424 10.66 2.21 -47.76
CA PHE A 424 10.46 2.84 -46.45
C PHE A 424 9.42 3.98 -46.52
N GLN A 425 9.48 4.82 -47.56
CA GLN A 425 8.52 5.91 -47.73
C GLN A 425 7.10 5.40 -48.05
N ASP A 426 6.97 4.32 -48.81
CA ASP A 426 5.68 3.71 -49.16
C ASP A 426 5.06 2.96 -47.97
N THR A 427 5.87 2.29 -47.13
CA THR A 427 5.39 1.72 -45.85
C THR A 427 4.99 2.81 -44.84
N LEU A 428 5.75 3.91 -44.74
CA LEU A 428 5.37 5.07 -43.93
C LEU A 428 4.04 5.71 -44.40
N ASN A 429 3.84 5.81 -45.71
CA ASN A 429 2.58 6.30 -46.29
C ASN A 429 1.41 5.34 -46.00
N SER A 430 1.63 4.03 -46.09
CA SER A 430 0.63 3.01 -45.73
C SER A 430 0.19 3.14 -44.26
N LEU A 431 1.14 3.20 -43.33
CA LEU A 431 0.88 3.44 -41.89
C LEU A 431 0.11 4.75 -41.64
N LYS A 432 0.37 5.79 -42.42
CA LYS A 432 -0.29 7.09 -42.31
C LYS A 432 -1.74 7.10 -42.81
N GLU A 433 -2.07 6.29 -43.82
CA GLU A 433 -3.47 6.07 -44.21
C GLU A 433 -4.16 5.05 -43.28
N GLU A 434 -3.43 4.09 -42.71
CA GLU A 434 -3.93 3.18 -41.67
C GLU A 434 -4.34 3.97 -40.41
N SER A 435 -3.52 4.90 -39.93
CA SER A 435 -3.84 5.73 -38.76
C SER A 435 -4.97 6.74 -39.04
N LYS A 436 -5.04 7.34 -40.24
CA LYS A 436 -6.19 8.17 -40.65
C LYS A 436 -7.51 7.41 -40.64
N LYS A 437 -7.52 6.14 -41.07
CA LYS A 437 -8.72 5.30 -41.01
C LYS A 437 -9.12 5.01 -39.56
N ARG A 438 -8.15 4.66 -38.69
CA ARG A 438 -8.38 4.50 -37.24
C ARG A 438 -8.86 5.80 -36.55
N ALA A 439 -8.59 6.97 -37.11
CA ALA A 439 -8.97 8.28 -36.55
C ALA A 439 -10.35 8.81 -37.02
N LEU A 440 -11.13 8.01 -37.76
CA LEU A 440 -12.47 8.38 -38.25
C LEU A 440 -13.63 7.74 -37.46
N ASP A 441 -13.36 6.68 -36.70
CA ASP A 441 -14.33 6.02 -35.81
C ASP A 441 -13.87 6.13 -34.34
N GLU A 442 -14.85 6.32 -33.44
CA GLU A 442 -14.73 6.26 -31.96
C GLU A 442 -14.00 7.44 -31.23
N PRO A 443 -14.21 7.65 -29.90
CA PRO A 443 -14.41 9.01 -29.36
C PRO A 443 -13.26 9.69 -28.59
N VAL A 444 -13.52 10.94 -28.21
CA VAL A 444 -12.56 11.97 -27.76
C VAL A 444 -12.09 11.81 -26.31
N ASP A 445 -11.14 10.90 -26.06
CA ASP A 445 -10.29 10.97 -24.85
C ASP A 445 -8.80 10.59 -25.05
N ASP A 446 -8.37 10.07 -26.21
CA ASP A 446 -6.94 9.88 -26.52
C ASP A 446 -6.51 10.67 -27.77
N LEU A 447 -5.95 11.86 -27.54
CA LEU A 447 -5.48 12.76 -28.60
C LEU A 447 -4.08 12.35 -29.12
N PRO A 448 -3.85 12.32 -30.45
CA PRO A 448 -2.58 11.91 -31.06
C PRO A 448 -1.34 12.67 -30.53
N TRP A 449 -0.16 12.05 -30.58
CA TRP A 449 1.06 12.62 -30.01
C TRP A 449 1.47 13.94 -30.68
N GLU A 450 1.09 14.15 -31.94
CA GLU A 450 1.27 15.39 -32.70
C GLU A 450 0.58 16.59 -32.02
N PHE A 451 -0.54 16.37 -31.34
CA PHE A 451 -1.23 17.40 -30.54
C PHE A 451 -0.37 17.83 -29.34
N TRP A 452 0.12 16.86 -28.57
CA TRP A 452 0.94 17.10 -27.38
C TRP A 452 2.31 17.70 -27.75
N SER A 453 2.95 17.19 -28.81
CA SER A 453 4.17 17.74 -29.39
C SER A 453 4.00 19.20 -29.83
N ARG A 454 2.88 19.54 -30.49
CA ARG A 454 2.55 20.93 -30.84
C ARG A 454 2.40 21.82 -29.61
N ILE A 455 1.85 21.32 -28.50
CA ILE A 455 1.74 22.10 -27.26
C ILE A 455 3.11 22.28 -26.60
N LEU A 456 4.01 21.28 -26.63
CA LEU A 456 5.41 21.46 -26.18
C LEU A 456 6.11 22.57 -26.97
N LEU A 457 5.99 22.57 -28.30
CA LEU A 457 6.57 23.63 -29.15
C LEU A 457 6.00 25.02 -28.86
N ILE A 458 4.73 25.14 -28.48
CA ILE A 458 4.12 26.41 -28.05
C ILE A 458 4.68 26.88 -26.71
N ILE A 459 4.82 25.98 -25.73
CA ILE A 459 5.43 26.28 -24.42
C ILE A 459 6.90 26.71 -24.60
N ASP A 460 7.63 26.03 -25.48
CA ASP A 460 9.04 26.30 -25.75
C ASP A 460 9.23 27.63 -26.51
N GLY A 461 8.34 27.94 -27.46
CA GLY A 461 8.26 29.26 -28.09
C GLY A 461 8.02 30.37 -27.06
N TRP A 462 7.02 30.23 -26.20
CA TRP A 462 6.73 31.21 -25.14
C TRP A 462 7.87 31.38 -24.13
N LEU A 463 8.67 30.34 -23.88
CA LEU A 463 9.87 30.44 -23.04
C LEU A 463 10.99 31.21 -23.75
N LEU A 464 11.20 30.97 -25.05
CA LEU A 464 12.19 31.70 -25.87
C LEU A 464 11.83 33.17 -26.08
N GLU A 465 10.54 33.50 -26.07
CA GLU A 465 10.01 34.87 -26.15
C GLU A 465 9.89 35.57 -24.78
N GLU A 466 10.39 34.96 -23.70
CA GLU A 466 10.26 35.43 -22.30
C GLU A 466 8.80 35.67 -21.83
N LYS A 467 7.80 35.12 -22.52
CA LYS A 467 6.36 35.25 -22.21
C LYS A 467 5.94 34.43 -20.97
N ILE A 468 6.73 33.43 -20.57
CA ILE A 468 6.52 32.59 -19.37
C ILE A 468 7.84 32.36 -18.62
N SER A 469 7.78 32.08 -17.31
CA SER A 469 8.99 31.75 -16.54
C SER A 469 9.51 30.35 -16.84
N ALA A 470 10.80 30.11 -16.63
CA ALA A 470 11.40 28.77 -16.74
C ALA A 470 10.77 27.75 -15.77
N SER A 471 10.21 28.18 -14.63
CA SER A 471 9.48 27.28 -13.71
C SER A 471 8.10 26.91 -14.25
N ASP A 472 7.38 27.88 -14.81
CA ASP A 472 6.08 27.66 -15.42
C ASP A 472 6.19 26.74 -16.63
N ALA A 473 7.17 27.00 -17.51
CA ALA A 473 7.46 26.17 -18.67
C ALA A 473 7.75 24.71 -18.26
N LYS A 474 8.53 24.48 -17.19
CA LYS A 474 8.79 23.14 -16.66
C LYS A 474 7.49 22.46 -16.19
N MET A 475 6.63 23.16 -15.45
CA MET A 475 5.35 22.61 -14.97
C MET A 475 4.37 22.32 -16.12
N LEU A 476 4.33 23.14 -17.17
CA LEU A 476 3.51 22.90 -18.35
C LEU A 476 4.02 21.69 -19.14
N ARG A 477 5.34 21.58 -19.40
CA ARG A 477 5.94 20.40 -20.05
C ARG A 477 5.61 19.13 -19.28
N GLU A 478 5.72 19.13 -17.95
CA GLU A 478 5.40 17.97 -17.10
C GLU A 478 3.91 17.58 -17.17
N ARG A 479 2.99 18.55 -17.24
CA ARG A 479 1.55 18.28 -17.45
C ARG A 479 1.25 17.75 -18.85
N VAL A 480 1.90 18.26 -19.90
CA VAL A 480 1.79 17.74 -21.27
C VAL A 480 2.27 16.29 -21.33
N TRP A 481 3.41 15.99 -20.71
CA TRP A 481 3.94 14.62 -20.65
C TRP A 481 3.03 13.63 -19.94
N LYS A 482 2.20 14.12 -19.00
CA LYS A 482 1.17 13.37 -18.28
C LYS A 482 -0.21 13.38 -18.96
N ARG A 483 -0.32 13.91 -20.19
CA ARG A 483 -1.58 14.09 -20.95
C ARG A 483 -2.71 14.75 -20.13
N ASP A 484 -2.39 15.77 -19.32
CA ASP A 484 -3.37 16.46 -18.47
C ASP A 484 -4.51 17.07 -19.31
N ARG A 485 -5.73 16.53 -19.21
CA ARG A 485 -6.92 16.96 -19.97
C ARG A 485 -7.15 18.47 -19.88
N ARG A 486 -6.79 19.11 -18.77
CA ARG A 486 -6.93 20.56 -18.56
C ARG A 486 -6.09 21.38 -19.54
N ILE A 487 -4.97 20.84 -20.02
CA ILE A 487 -4.16 21.46 -21.08
C ILE A 487 -4.86 21.35 -22.44
N CYS A 488 -5.54 20.24 -22.73
CA CYS A 488 -6.40 20.15 -23.91
C CYS A 488 -7.56 21.15 -23.81
N ASP A 489 -8.27 21.18 -22.68
CA ASP A 489 -9.39 22.12 -22.46
C ASP A 489 -8.94 23.58 -22.63
N ALA A 490 -7.77 23.94 -22.07
CA ALA A 490 -7.17 25.26 -22.26
C ALA A 490 -6.78 25.53 -23.71
N TYR A 491 -6.08 24.62 -24.38
CA TYR A 491 -5.69 24.75 -25.80
C TYR A 491 -6.91 24.97 -26.71
N MET A 492 -7.95 24.14 -26.55
CA MET A 492 -9.19 24.25 -27.32
C MET A 492 -9.91 25.59 -27.01
N ALA A 493 -9.93 26.02 -25.75
CA ALA A 493 -10.46 27.32 -25.36
C ALA A 493 -9.57 28.53 -25.76
N CYS A 494 -8.37 28.30 -26.31
CA CYS A 494 -7.46 29.34 -26.81
C CYS A 494 -7.44 29.46 -28.33
N LYS A 495 -8.05 28.51 -29.06
CA LYS A 495 -8.04 28.42 -30.54
C LYS A 495 -8.54 29.69 -31.26
N GLU A 496 -9.31 30.53 -30.58
CA GLU A 496 -9.95 31.75 -31.11
C GLU A 496 -9.59 33.01 -30.31
N LYS A 497 -8.51 32.99 -29.51
CA LYS A 497 -8.11 34.10 -28.61
C LYS A 497 -6.73 34.68 -28.95
N ASN A 498 -6.47 35.90 -28.46
CA ASN A 498 -5.16 36.53 -28.60
C ASN A 498 -4.10 35.78 -27.78
N GLU A 499 -2.83 35.86 -28.19
CA GLU A 499 -1.73 35.18 -27.49
C GLU A 499 -1.63 35.52 -26.00
N ARG A 500 -1.88 36.78 -25.60
CA ARG A 500 -1.85 37.18 -24.18
C ARG A 500 -2.91 36.45 -23.36
N ASP A 501 -4.11 36.31 -23.93
CA ASP A 501 -5.21 35.59 -23.28
C ASP A 501 -4.88 34.09 -23.20
N ALA A 502 -4.28 33.53 -24.25
CA ALA A 502 -3.82 32.14 -24.29
C ALA A 502 -2.73 31.85 -23.25
N VAL A 503 -1.65 32.65 -23.21
CA VAL A 503 -0.61 32.57 -22.18
C VAL A 503 -1.21 32.67 -20.78
N SER A 504 -2.17 33.58 -20.55
CA SER A 504 -2.85 33.70 -19.25
C SER A 504 -3.67 32.46 -18.87
N MET A 505 -4.28 31.76 -19.83
CA MET A 505 -5.02 30.52 -19.57
C MET A 505 -4.09 29.34 -19.28
N PHE A 506 -2.92 29.27 -19.91
CA PHE A 506 -1.91 28.25 -19.59
C PHE A 506 -1.21 28.53 -18.25
N LEU A 507 -0.89 29.79 -17.93
CA LEU A 507 -0.37 30.17 -16.61
C LEU A 507 -1.39 29.96 -15.49
N ARG A 508 -2.70 29.92 -15.79
CA ARG A 508 -3.74 29.46 -14.85
C ARG A 508 -3.71 27.96 -14.55
N LEU A 509 -2.91 27.16 -15.28
CA LEU A 509 -2.67 25.74 -15.01
C LEU A 509 -1.36 25.49 -14.25
N THR A 510 -0.38 26.40 -14.32
CA THR A 510 0.82 26.38 -13.46
C THR A 510 0.52 26.96 -12.10
N SER A 511 -0.23 28.07 -12.07
CA SER A 511 -0.97 28.52 -10.89
C SER A 511 -1.69 27.32 -10.27
N THR A 512 -1.38 27.00 -9.01
CA THR A 512 -2.22 26.08 -8.26
C THR A 512 -3.64 26.67 -8.23
N PRO A 513 -4.70 25.88 -8.53
CA PRO A 513 -6.04 26.38 -8.35
C PRO A 513 -6.18 26.78 -6.88
N THR A 514 -6.59 28.02 -6.62
CA THR A 514 -6.94 28.49 -5.29
C THR A 514 -8.29 27.89 -4.90
N SER A 515 -8.31 26.57 -4.73
CA SER A 515 -9.29 25.90 -3.89
C SER A 515 -9.30 26.63 -2.54
N PRO A 516 -10.47 26.92 -1.95
CA PRO A 516 -10.53 27.52 -0.63
C PRO A 516 -9.69 26.67 0.34
N GLY A 517 -8.84 27.35 1.11
CA GLY A 517 -7.84 26.70 1.96
C GLY A 517 -8.51 25.84 3.03
N LEU A 518 -8.50 24.52 2.82
CA LEU A 518 -9.13 23.55 3.74
C LEU A 518 -8.74 23.81 5.19
N HIS A 519 -9.70 23.66 6.10
CA HIS A 519 -9.46 23.64 7.54
C HIS A 519 -9.06 22.22 7.96
N VAL A 520 -7.78 22.05 8.28
CA VAL A 520 -7.16 20.80 8.70
C VAL A 520 -6.82 20.89 10.17
N ILE A 521 -7.29 19.92 10.97
CA ILE A 521 -6.91 19.79 12.37
C ILE A 521 -6.14 18.48 12.54
N HIS A 522 -4.86 18.58 12.93
CA HIS A 522 -4.09 17.41 13.34
C HIS A 522 -4.35 17.11 14.82
N ILE A 523 -4.55 15.84 15.15
CA ILE A 523 -4.60 15.34 16.53
C ILE A 523 -3.45 14.35 16.67
N ALA A 524 -2.56 14.59 17.65
CA ALA A 524 -1.34 13.79 17.84
C ALA A 524 -0.96 13.67 19.32
N ALA A 525 -0.06 12.72 19.64
CA ALA A 525 0.61 12.63 20.94
C ALA A 525 1.93 13.42 20.99
N GLU A 526 2.55 13.70 19.83
CA GLU A 526 3.84 14.41 19.72
C GLU A 526 3.76 15.61 18.78
N MET A 527 4.60 16.61 19.04
CA MET A 527 4.93 17.71 18.13
C MET A 527 6.32 18.26 18.47
N ALA A 528 7.20 18.40 17.46
CA ALA A 528 8.49 19.04 17.63
C ALA A 528 8.34 20.59 17.70
N PRO A 529 9.15 21.29 18.54
CA PRO A 529 10.08 20.77 19.54
C PRO A 529 9.45 20.49 20.92
N VAL A 530 8.17 20.82 21.13
CA VAL A 530 7.55 20.94 22.47
C VAL A 530 7.31 19.62 23.20
N ALA A 531 6.93 18.59 22.45
CA ALA A 531 6.61 17.24 22.95
C ALA A 531 7.15 16.23 21.93
N LYS A 532 8.46 15.97 21.99
CA LYS A 532 9.17 15.14 21.00
C LYS A 532 9.85 13.96 21.69
N VAL A 533 9.55 12.75 21.21
CA VAL A 533 10.16 11.48 21.60
C VAL A 533 10.75 10.75 20.39
N GLY A 534 10.06 10.83 19.24
CA GLY A 534 10.47 10.21 17.98
C GLY A 534 10.40 11.18 16.79
N GLY A 535 10.33 10.59 15.59
CA GLY A 535 10.14 11.34 14.34
C GLY A 535 8.70 11.79 14.10
N LEU A 536 7.72 11.27 14.84
CA LEU A 536 6.32 11.69 14.74
C LEU A 536 6.18 13.19 15.00
N GLY A 537 6.82 13.71 16.05
CA GLY A 537 6.78 15.14 16.35
C GLY A 537 7.34 16.02 15.21
N ASP A 538 8.38 15.55 14.50
CA ASP A 538 8.93 16.25 13.33
C ASP A 538 7.97 16.21 12.14
N VAL A 539 7.31 15.06 11.89
CA VAL A 539 6.32 14.93 10.83
C VAL A 539 5.13 15.84 11.07
N VAL A 540 4.58 15.89 12.29
CA VAL A 540 3.44 16.77 12.63
C VAL A 540 3.78 18.25 12.42
N ALA A 541 4.94 18.70 12.88
CA ALA A 541 5.37 20.08 12.70
C ALA A 541 5.73 20.42 11.24
N GLY A 542 6.43 19.53 10.53
CA GLY A 542 6.83 19.70 9.13
C GLY A 542 5.65 19.68 8.17
N LEU A 543 4.74 18.70 8.31
CA LEU A 543 3.51 18.61 7.51
C LEU A 543 2.59 19.80 7.77
N GLY A 544 2.41 20.20 9.03
CA GLY A 544 1.61 21.36 9.38
C GLY A 544 2.14 22.65 8.74
N LYS A 545 3.46 22.89 8.83
CA LYS A 545 4.12 24.02 8.15
C LYS A 545 3.96 23.95 6.63
N ALA A 546 4.11 22.76 6.02
CA ALA A 546 3.95 22.58 4.57
C ALA A 546 2.51 22.82 4.09
N LEU A 547 1.50 22.43 4.87
CA LEU A 547 0.09 22.69 4.57
C LEU A 547 -0.26 24.17 4.76
N GLN A 548 0.23 24.81 5.83
CA GLN A 548 0.06 26.25 6.06
C GLN A 548 0.71 27.08 4.94
N LYS A 549 1.92 26.72 4.49
CA LYS A 549 2.60 27.32 3.31
C LYS A 549 1.81 27.15 2.00
N ARG A 550 0.90 26.17 1.90
CA ARG A 550 -0.02 25.97 0.77
C ARG A 550 -1.37 26.68 0.94
N GLY A 551 -1.54 27.50 1.98
CA GLY A 551 -2.74 28.29 2.22
C GLY A 551 -3.86 27.57 2.96
N HIS A 552 -3.62 26.38 3.52
CA HIS A 552 -4.58 25.69 4.38
C HIS A 552 -4.61 26.30 5.79
N LEU A 553 -5.81 26.34 6.40
CA LEU A 553 -5.92 26.67 7.82
C LEU A 553 -5.56 25.42 8.62
N VAL A 554 -4.37 25.40 9.21
CA VAL A 554 -3.87 24.28 10.01
C VAL A 554 -3.93 24.60 11.49
N GLU A 555 -4.52 23.71 12.28
CA GLU A 555 -4.46 23.74 13.75
C GLU A 555 -4.01 22.36 14.28
N ILE A 556 -3.40 22.34 15.47
CA ILE A 556 -2.92 21.09 16.10
C ILE A 556 -3.53 20.96 17.51
N VAL A 557 -3.96 19.75 17.88
CA VAL A 557 -4.43 19.42 19.23
C VAL A 557 -3.50 18.38 19.86
N LEU A 558 -2.99 18.69 21.06
CA LEU A 558 -2.07 17.85 21.84
C LEU A 558 -2.55 17.69 23.30
N PRO A 559 -2.11 16.66 24.03
CA PRO A 559 -2.18 16.64 25.48
C PRO A 559 -1.23 17.68 26.09
N LYS A 560 -1.63 18.33 27.19
CA LYS A 560 -0.72 19.17 27.98
C LYS A 560 0.08 18.29 28.96
N TYR A 561 1.23 17.78 28.52
CA TYR A 561 2.13 17.02 29.40
C TYR A 561 2.87 17.93 30.39
N ASP A 562 3.19 17.41 31.58
CA ASP A 562 4.02 18.10 32.57
C ASP A 562 5.48 18.26 32.13
N CYS A 563 5.99 17.33 31.32
CA CYS A 563 7.38 17.30 30.81
C CYS A 563 7.60 17.99 29.45
N MET A 564 6.68 18.85 28.98
CA MET A 564 6.88 19.58 27.71
C MET A 564 7.96 20.66 27.80
N GLN A 565 8.59 21.01 26.67
CA GLN A 565 9.46 22.19 26.56
C GLN A 565 8.61 23.47 26.48
N TYR A 566 8.06 23.90 27.62
CA TYR A 566 7.17 25.07 27.70
C TYR A 566 7.77 26.35 27.11
N ASP A 567 9.08 26.58 27.29
CA ASP A 567 9.81 27.75 26.76
C ASP A 567 9.85 27.83 25.22
N ARG A 568 9.47 26.74 24.52
CA ARG A 568 9.34 26.70 23.06
C ARG A 568 7.95 27.10 22.55
N ILE A 569 6.97 27.27 23.44
CA ILE A 569 5.60 27.67 23.09
C ILE A 569 5.47 29.19 23.21
N ARG A 570 5.18 29.88 22.11
CA ARG A 570 4.90 31.33 22.12
C ARG A 570 3.46 31.60 22.53
N ASP A 571 3.25 32.71 23.23
CA ASP A 571 1.92 33.23 23.60
C ASP A 571 1.01 32.23 24.35
N LEU A 572 1.61 31.27 25.07
CA LEU A 572 0.88 30.23 25.80
C LEU A 572 -0.03 30.84 26.87
N ARG A 573 -1.33 30.66 26.70
CA ARG A 573 -2.36 31.14 27.63
C ARG A 573 -3.49 30.13 27.77
N ALA A 574 -4.10 30.09 28.95
CA ALA A 574 -5.36 29.40 29.14
C ALA A 574 -6.49 30.18 28.41
N LEU A 575 -7.45 29.46 27.84
CA LEU A 575 -8.74 30.03 27.50
C LEU A 575 -9.61 30.10 28.76
N ASP A 576 -10.47 31.11 28.85
CA ASP A 576 -11.52 31.19 29.86
C ASP A 576 -12.73 30.33 29.46
N VAL A 577 -12.44 29.05 29.16
CA VAL A 577 -13.38 28.02 28.72
C VAL A 577 -12.99 26.71 29.37
N VAL A 578 -13.92 26.12 30.11
CA VAL A 578 -13.78 24.77 30.69
C VAL A 578 -14.64 23.82 29.88
N ILE A 579 -14.01 22.78 29.33
CA ILE A 579 -14.66 21.82 28.43
C ILE A 579 -14.87 20.51 29.20
N GLU A 580 -16.11 20.04 29.29
CA GLU A 580 -16.42 18.80 29.99
C GLU A 580 -16.44 17.61 29.03
N SER A 581 -15.79 16.51 29.41
CA SER A 581 -15.71 15.26 28.64
C SER A 581 -16.17 14.06 29.46
N TYR A 582 -16.95 13.18 28.83
CA TYR A 582 -17.39 11.93 29.44
C TYR A 582 -16.22 10.96 29.62
N PHE A 583 -16.07 10.42 30.83
CA PHE A 583 -15.26 9.23 31.11
C PHE A 583 -15.83 8.45 32.29
N ASP A 584 -15.78 7.12 32.28
CA ASP A 584 -16.18 6.25 33.42
C ASP A 584 -17.53 6.61 34.07
N GLY A 585 -18.57 6.87 33.26
CA GLY A 585 -19.92 7.22 33.74
C GLY A 585 -20.07 8.65 34.28
N LYS A 586 -19.04 9.50 34.15
CA LYS A 586 -18.98 10.85 34.74
C LYS A 586 -18.52 11.89 33.71
N LEU A 587 -18.78 13.17 33.99
CA LEU A 587 -18.18 14.28 33.25
C LEU A 587 -16.97 14.80 34.02
N TYR A 588 -15.85 14.98 33.33
CA TYR A 588 -14.61 15.55 33.87
C TYR A 588 -14.25 16.83 33.14
N LYS A 589 -13.73 17.80 33.89
CA LYS A 589 -13.36 19.12 33.38
C LYS A 589 -11.99 19.08 32.71
N ASN A 590 -11.87 19.79 31.60
CA ASN A 590 -10.62 20.00 30.88
C ASN A 590 -10.37 21.50 30.77
N LYS A 591 -9.14 21.92 31.06
CA LYS A 591 -8.69 23.28 30.83
C LYS A 591 -7.95 23.34 29.49
N ILE A 592 -8.38 24.25 28.62
CA ILE A 592 -7.81 24.40 27.29
C ILE A 592 -6.78 25.52 27.31
N TRP A 593 -5.59 25.23 26.80
CA TRP A 593 -4.55 26.23 26.57
C TRP A 593 -4.30 26.38 25.08
N VAL A 594 -3.92 27.59 24.65
CA VAL A 594 -3.54 27.88 23.26
C VAL A 594 -2.19 28.57 23.26
N GLY A 595 -1.34 28.20 22.31
CA GLY A 595 -0.09 28.87 22.01
C GLY A 595 0.32 28.66 20.55
N THR A 596 1.46 29.22 20.16
CA THR A 596 2.03 29.05 18.82
C THR A 596 3.36 28.31 18.89
N VAL A 597 3.50 27.25 18.10
CA VAL A 597 4.71 26.41 18.02
C VAL A 597 5.11 26.33 16.56
N GLU A 598 6.36 26.68 16.22
CA GLU A 598 6.86 26.66 14.84
C GLU A 598 6.00 27.47 13.82
N GLY A 599 5.24 28.46 14.30
CA GLY A 599 4.31 29.26 13.48
C GLY A 599 2.90 28.65 13.31
N LEU A 600 2.65 27.48 13.91
CA LEU A 600 1.36 26.78 13.90
C LEU A 600 0.59 27.05 15.21
N PRO A 601 -0.74 27.28 15.16
CA PRO A 601 -1.57 27.38 16.35
C PRO A 601 -1.82 26.00 16.97
N VAL A 602 -1.55 25.86 18.26
CA VAL A 602 -1.64 24.59 19.00
C VAL A 602 -2.56 24.75 20.21
N TYR A 603 -3.49 23.81 20.36
CA TYR A 603 -4.36 23.65 21.52
C TYR A 603 -3.80 22.52 22.40
N PHE A 604 -3.54 22.82 23.67
CA PHE A 604 -3.09 21.83 24.65
C PHE A 604 -4.22 21.54 25.64
N ILE A 605 -4.60 20.27 25.76
CA ILE A 605 -5.69 19.83 26.64
C ILE A 605 -5.13 19.38 27.99
N GLU A 606 -5.52 20.05 29.06
CA GLU A 606 -5.16 19.72 30.45
C GLU A 606 -6.34 19.03 31.14
N PRO A 607 -6.32 17.69 31.31
CA PRO A 607 -7.44 16.97 31.91
C PRO A 607 -7.40 17.09 33.44
N HIS A 608 -8.45 17.62 34.05
CA HIS A 608 -8.61 17.61 35.51
C HIS A 608 -9.21 16.26 35.98
N HIS A 609 -8.68 15.15 35.45
CA HIS A 609 -9.06 13.79 35.84
C HIS A 609 -8.25 13.36 37.09
N PRO A 610 -8.87 12.72 38.11
CA PRO A 610 -8.18 12.35 39.35
C PRO A 610 -6.89 11.53 39.16
N ASN A 611 -6.84 10.68 38.13
CA ASN A 611 -5.67 9.83 37.83
C ASN A 611 -4.48 10.60 37.23
N LYS A 612 -4.60 11.92 36.99
CA LYS A 612 -3.53 12.79 36.48
C LYS A 612 -2.89 12.32 35.16
N PHE A 613 -3.71 11.96 34.17
CA PHE A 613 -3.26 11.26 32.95
C PHE A 613 -2.05 11.88 32.21
N PHE A 614 -1.83 13.20 32.23
CA PHE A 614 -0.66 13.82 31.59
C PHE A 614 0.26 14.56 32.57
N TRP A 615 0.27 14.15 33.84
CA TRP A 615 1.20 14.62 34.88
C TRP A 615 1.97 13.42 35.43
N ARG A 616 2.97 12.97 34.65
CA ARG A 616 3.68 11.69 34.82
C ARG A 616 5.20 11.79 34.64
N GLY A 617 5.72 12.93 34.17
CA GLY A 617 7.10 13.08 33.72
C GLY A 617 7.41 12.45 32.35
N GLN A 618 6.45 11.73 31.75
CA GLN A 618 6.63 11.03 30.46
C GLN A 618 5.40 11.05 29.55
N PHE A 619 5.66 11.09 28.24
CA PHE A 619 4.66 11.25 27.18
C PHE A 619 3.77 10.00 26.99
N TYR A 620 4.36 8.82 26.94
CA TYR A 620 3.70 7.51 26.79
C TYR A 620 4.64 6.41 27.29
N GLY A 621 4.11 5.18 27.42
CA GLY A 621 4.77 4.05 28.09
C GLY A 621 4.15 3.70 29.45
N GLU A 622 3.04 4.32 29.85
CA GLU A 622 2.33 3.98 31.09
C GLU A 622 1.41 2.78 30.90
N HIS A 623 1.18 2.02 31.97
CA HIS A 623 0.22 0.91 31.96
C HIS A 623 -1.22 1.37 31.66
N ASP A 624 -1.58 2.62 32.01
CA ASP A 624 -2.89 3.21 31.72
C ASP A 624 -2.95 4.00 30.40
N ASP A 625 -1.95 3.90 29.51
CA ASP A 625 -1.92 4.63 28.22
C ASP A 625 -3.21 4.48 27.40
N PHE A 626 -3.84 3.30 27.39
CA PHE A 626 -5.13 3.10 26.74
C PHE A 626 -6.19 4.10 27.24
N ARG A 627 -6.28 4.27 28.57
CA ARG A 627 -7.22 5.17 29.23
C ARG A 627 -6.81 6.63 29.05
N ARG A 628 -5.51 6.94 29.15
CA ARG A 628 -4.94 8.28 28.86
C ARG A 628 -5.34 8.76 27.46
N PHE A 629 -5.16 7.91 26.45
CA PHE A 629 -5.32 8.28 25.04
C PHE A 629 -6.76 8.18 24.51
N SER A 630 -7.58 7.27 25.03
CA SER A 630 -9.03 7.28 24.78
C SER A 630 -9.70 8.49 25.45
N TYR A 631 -9.30 8.87 26.67
CA TYR A 631 -9.71 10.13 27.29
C TYR A 631 -9.28 11.35 26.46
N PHE A 632 -8.03 11.43 26.01
CA PHE A 632 -7.56 12.55 25.18
C PHE A 632 -8.33 12.66 23.86
N SER A 633 -8.52 11.54 23.15
CA SER A 633 -9.31 11.48 21.92
C SER A 633 -10.76 11.95 22.13
N ARG A 634 -11.37 11.58 23.28
CA ARG A 634 -12.66 12.09 23.72
C ARG A 634 -12.64 13.61 23.90
N ALA A 635 -11.72 14.12 24.71
CA ALA A 635 -11.65 15.54 25.06
C ALA A 635 -11.30 16.43 23.85
N ALA A 636 -10.51 15.95 22.90
CA ALA A 636 -10.23 16.63 21.63
C ALA A 636 -11.51 16.83 20.80
N LEU A 637 -12.38 15.82 20.71
CA LEU A 637 -13.64 15.94 19.98
C LEU A 637 -14.69 16.80 20.72
N GLU A 638 -14.72 16.79 22.06
CA GLU A 638 -15.51 17.77 22.83
C GLU A 638 -15.00 19.20 22.57
N LEU A 639 -13.68 19.42 22.49
CA LEU A 639 -13.09 20.72 22.12
C LEU A 639 -13.55 21.18 20.73
N LEU A 640 -13.55 20.30 19.72
CA LEU A 640 -14.02 20.68 18.38
C LEU A 640 -15.52 21.04 18.38
N LEU A 641 -16.35 20.23 19.01
CA LEU A 641 -17.80 20.46 19.09
C LEU A 641 -18.14 21.74 19.86
N GLN A 642 -17.58 21.91 21.07
CA GLN A 642 -17.93 23.03 21.97
C GLN A 642 -17.33 24.36 21.51
N ALA A 643 -16.19 24.35 20.80
CA ALA A 643 -15.66 25.54 20.12
C ALA A 643 -16.35 25.83 18.77
N GLY A 644 -17.34 25.03 18.35
CA GLY A 644 -18.06 25.20 17.08
C GLY A 644 -17.20 25.01 15.82
N LYS A 645 -16.03 24.34 15.95
CA LYS A 645 -15.09 24.13 14.84
C LYS A 645 -15.69 23.16 13.83
N LYS A 646 -15.61 23.51 12.54
CA LYS A 646 -16.06 22.68 11.42
C LYS A 646 -14.92 22.43 10.44
N PRO A 647 -13.92 21.62 10.82
CA PRO A 647 -12.84 21.27 9.91
C PRO A 647 -13.35 20.46 8.71
N ASP A 648 -12.65 20.58 7.59
CA ASP A 648 -12.81 19.73 6.42
C ASP A 648 -12.10 18.38 6.63
N ILE A 649 -10.97 18.41 7.35
CA ILE A 649 -10.15 17.22 7.64
C ILE A 649 -9.77 17.20 9.12
N ILE A 650 -10.05 16.07 9.78
CA ILE A 650 -9.40 15.69 11.04
C ILE A 650 -8.34 14.65 10.70
N HIS A 651 -7.08 14.92 11.03
CA HIS A 651 -5.94 14.06 10.71
C HIS A 651 -5.29 13.55 11.98
N CYS A 652 -5.56 12.28 12.28
CA CYS A 652 -5.07 11.56 13.45
C CYS A 652 -3.75 10.86 13.14
N HIS A 653 -2.81 10.88 14.10
CA HIS A 653 -1.51 10.22 13.98
C HIS A 653 -1.30 9.19 15.09
N ASP A 654 -0.92 7.97 14.69
CA ASP A 654 -0.66 6.77 15.50
C ASP A 654 -1.78 6.35 16.48
N TRP A 655 -1.60 5.16 17.09
CA TRP A 655 -2.61 4.47 17.89
C TRP A 655 -3.17 5.32 19.05
N GLN A 656 -2.37 6.25 19.57
CA GLN A 656 -2.75 7.22 20.61
C GLN A 656 -3.93 8.12 20.23
N THR A 657 -4.26 8.23 18.94
CA THR A 657 -5.39 9.03 18.44
C THR A 657 -6.41 8.21 17.65
N ALA A 658 -6.23 6.89 17.61
CA ALA A 658 -7.06 5.99 16.81
C ALA A 658 -8.54 5.93 17.24
N PHE A 659 -8.82 6.24 18.52
CA PHE A 659 -10.19 6.32 19.05
C PHE A 659 -11.02 7.46 18.44
N VAL A 660 -10.39 8.49 17.88
CA VAL A 660 -11.10 9.64 17.29
C VAL A 660 -12.05 9.20 16.18
N ALA A 661 -11.68 8.19 15.37
CA ALA A 661 -12.51 7.74 14.26
C ALA A 661 -13.86 7.12 14.69
N PRO A 662 -13.91 6.07 15.54
CA PRO A 662 -15.19 5.55 16.04
C PRO A 662 -15.95 6.58 16.90
N LEU A 663 -15.26 7.32 17.79
CA LEU A 663 -15.90 8.37 18.59
C LEU A 663 -16.63 9.40 17.72
N TYR A 664 -15.98 9.87 16.64
CA TYR A 664 -16.54 10.86 15.73
C TYR A 664 -17.86 10.37 15.11
N TRP A 665 -17.87 9.19 14.48
CA TRP A 665 -19.05 8.69 13.79
C TRP A 665 -20.19 8.32 14.74
N ASP A 666 -19.87 7.62 15.84
CA ASP A 666 -20.90 7.08 16.74
C ASP A 666 -21.52 8.17 17.63
N ILE A 667 -20.77 9.22 18.00
CA ILE A 667 -21.17 10.16 19.07
C ILE A 667 -21.13 11.64 18.68
N TYR A 668 -20.24 12.09 17.78
CA TYR A 668 -20.09 13.53 17.49
C TYR A 668 -20.72 13.99 16.18
N ALA A 669 -20.72 13.15 15.14
CA ALA A 669 -21.45 13.43 13.90
C ALA A 669 -22.97 13.58 14.12
N PRO A 670 -23.65 12.75 14.96
CA PRO A 670 -25.04 12.97 15.36
C PRO A 670 -25.26 14.27 16.17
N LYS A 671 -24.23 14.77 16.86
CA LYS A 671 -24.26 16.05 17.60
C LYS A 671 -23.95 17.29 16.74
N GLY A 672 -23.68 17.11 15.44
CA GLY A 672 -23.45 18.22 14.49
C GLY A 672 -21.98 18.51 14.15
N LEU A 673 -21.02 17.72 14.67
CA LEU A 673 -19.63 17.73 14.18
C LEU A 673 -19.52 16.71 13.03
N ASN A 674 -20.08 17.06 11.86
CA ASN A 674 -20.27 16.14 10.73
C ASN A 674 -19.68 16.63 9.40
N SER A 675 -18.91 17.73 9.40
CA SER A 675 -18.26 18.28 8.20
C SER A 675 -17.02 17.52 7.77
N ALA A 676 -16.27 16.97 8.73
CA ALA A 676 -14.91 16.50 8.51
C ALA A 676 -14.85 15.12 7.85
N ARG A 677 -13.79 14.94 7.05
CA ARG A 677 -13.26 13.63 6.68
C ARG A 677 -12.11 13.25 7.60
N ILE A 678 -12.03 11.98 7.96
CA ILE A 678 -11.01 11.46 8.87
C ILE A 678 -9.87 10.84 8.07
N CYS A 679 -8.67 11.40 8.22
CA CYS A 679 -7.41 10.81 7.81
C CYS A 679 -6.73 10.19 9.02
N PHE A 680 -6.20 8.97 8.90
CA PHE A 680 -5.38 8.34 9.94
C PHE A 680 -4.03 7.93 9.37
N THR A 681 -2.93 8.36 9.99
CA THR A 681 -1.57 7.91 9.64
C THR A 681 -1.04 6.99 10.74
N CYS A 682 -0.61 5.78 10.36
CA CYS A 682 0.16 4.90 11.22
C CYS A 682 1.64 4.93 10.81
N HIS A 683 2.54 5.21 11.76
CA HIS A 683 3.97 5.25 11.54
C HIS A 683 4.69 3.96 11.99
N ASN A 684 4.09 3.15 12.87
CA ASN A 684 4.59 1.81 13.20
C ASN A 684 3.47 0.86 13.65
N PHE A 685 3.21 -0.19 12.87
CA PHE A 685 2.20 -1.22 13.17
C PHE A 685 2.58 -2.17 14.33
N GLU A 686 3.77 -2.03 14.92
CA GLU A 686 4.17 -2.76 16.13
C GLU A 686 3.46 -2.26 17.40
N TYR A 687 3.09 -0.97 17.47
CA TYR A 687 2.41 -0.37 18.62
C TYR A 687 0.94 -0.11 18.28
N GLN A 688 0.06 -1.02 18.71
CA GLN A 688 -1.36 -1.03 18.32
C GLN A 688 -2.32 -0.61 19.44
N GLY A 689 -1.84 -0.55 20.69
CA GLY A 689 -2.63 -0.12 21.85
C GLY A 689 -3.73 -1.09 22.29
N THR A 690 -3.55 -2.41 22.15
CA THR A 690 -4.63 -3.37 22.44
C THR A 690 -4.93 -3.47 23.94
N ALA A 691 -6.20 -3.64 24.29
CA ALA A 691 -6.70 -3.74 25.66
C ALA A 691 -7.95 -4.62 25.75
N PRO A 692 -8.40 -5.04 26.94
CA PRO A 692 -9.69 -5.74 27.11
C PRO A 692 -10.86 -4.91 26.57
N ALA A 693 -11.84 -5.56 25.94
CA ALA A 693 -12.96 -4.90 25.25
C ALA A 693 -13.76 -3.93 26.16
N SER A 694 -13.86 -4.22 27.45
CA SER A 694 -14.53 -3.40 28.46
C SER A 694 -14.02 -1.95 28.54
N GLU A 695 -12.74 -1.72 28.22
CA GLU A 695 -12.11 -0.40 28.30
C GLU A 695 -12.69 0.61 27.29
N LEU A 696 -13.35 0.17 26.20
CA LEU A 696 -14.07 1.08 25.30
C LEU A 696 -15.22 1.81 26.00
N GLY A 697 -15.88 1.15 26.96
CA GLY A 697 -16.98 1.73 27.74
C GLY A 697 -16.55 2.95 28.56
N SER A 698 -15.27 3.02 28.97
CA SER A 698 -14.72 4.16 29.69
C SER A 698 -14.81 5.46 28.90
N CYS A 699 -14.59 5.45 27.58
CA CYS A 699 -14.74 6.64 26.73
C CYS A 699 -16.18 6.87 26.18
N GLY A 700 -17.12 6.00 26.58
CA GLY A 700 -18.53 6.09 26.22
C GLY A 700 -18.90 5.45 24.88
N LEU A 701 -18.03 4.60 24.33
CA LEU A 701 -18.33 3.78 23.15
C LEU A 701 -19.03 2.48 23.54
N ASP A 702 -19.87 1.94 22.64
CA ASP A 702 -20.57 0.68 22.86
C ASP A 702 -19.64 -0.53 22.63
N VAL A 703 -19.32 -1.22 23.73
CA VAL A 703 -18.45 -2.40 23.73
C VAL A 703 -19.01 -3.54 22.88
N HIS A 704 -20.33 -3.77 22.88
CA HIS A 704 -20.95 -4.89 22.17
C HIS A 704 -21.07 -4.62 20.67
N GLN A 705 -21.28 -3.36 20.26
CA GLN A 705 -21.30 -2.98 18.84
C GLN A 705 -19.89 -2.94 18.23
N LEU A 706 -18.86 -2.61 19.01
CA LEU A 706 -17.49 -2.44 18.50
C LEU A 706 -16.57 -3.64 18.70
N ASN A 707 -16.78 -4.50 19.71
CA ASN A 707 -16.02 -5.75 19.86
C ASN A 707 -16.54 -6.85 18.91
N ARG A 708 -16.39 -6.61 17.61
CA ARG A 708 -16.75 -7.54 16.52
C ARG A 708 -15.60 -7.71 15.51
N PRO A 709 -15.53 -8.84 14.78
CA PRO A 709 -14.49 -9.08 13.78
C PRO A 709 -14.42 -8.02 12.68
N ASP A 710 -15.58 -7.49 12.24
CA ASP A 710 -15.68 -6.42 11.25
C ASP A 710 -15.39 -5.02 11.79
N ARG A 711 -15.10 -4.89 13.10
CA ARG A 711 -14.93 -3.62 13.84
C ARG A 711 -13.61 -3.58 14.59
N MET A 712 -13.64 -3.39 15.91
CA MET A 712 -12.46 -3.12 16.74
C MET A 712 -11.91 -4.34 17.46
N GLN A 713 -12.57 -5.52 17.41
CA GLN A 713 -12.05 -6.75 18.03
C GLN A 713 -10.65 -7.08 17.51
N ASP A 714 -9.73 -7.46 18.38
CA ASP A 714 -8.39 -7.84 17.97
C ASP A 714 -8.39 -9.14 17.12
N ASN A 715 -7.52 -9.21 16.11
CA ASN A 715 -7.46 -10.36 15.20
C ASN A 715 -6.84 -11.61 15.84
N THR A 716 -6.23 -11.50 17.02
CA THR A 716 -5.60 -12.62 17.76
C THR A 716 -6.33 -12.98 19.05
N ALA A 717 -7.06 -12.04 19.66
CA ALA A 717 -7.69 -12.20 20.97
C ALA A 717 -9.11 -11.61 21.01
N HIS A 718 -10.12 -12.48 21.07
CA HIS A 718 -11.53 -12.12 20.90
C HIS A 718 -12.14 -11.32 22.08
N ASP A 719 -11.52 -11.40 23.27
CA ASP A 719 -11.81 -10.62 24.46
C ASP A 719 -11.19 -9.21 24.42
N ARG A 720 -10.24 -8.98 23.51
CA ARG A 720 -9.50 -7.73 23.36
C ARG A 720 -9.99 -6.93 22.15
N ILE A 721 -9.77 -5.64 22.23
CA ILE A 721 -9.96 -4.69 21.14
C ILE A 721 -8.64 -4.01 20.77
N ASN A 722 -8.60 -3.53 19.54
CA ASN A 722 -7.44 -2.99 18.87
C ASN A 722 -7.80 -1.60 18.31
N PRO A 723 -7.37 -0.51 18.99
CA PRO A 723 -7.64 0.86 18.54
C PRO A 723 -7.17 1.11 17.12
N LEU A 724 -5.97 0.63 16.75
CA LEU A 724 -5.42 0.81 15.41
C LEU A 724 -6.31 0.16 14.33
N LYS A 725 -6.81 -1.05 14.59
CA LYS A 725 -7.83 -1.71 13.74
C LYS A 725 -9.08 -0.84 13.60
N GLY A 726 -9.57 -0.27 14.70
CA GLY A 726 -10.67 0.69 14.70
C GLY A 726 -10.40 1.90 13.79
N ALA A 727 -9.23 2.54 13.89
CA ALA A 727 -8.89 3.64 12.99
C ALA A 727 -8.81 3.21 11.53
N ILE A 728 -8.31 2.00 11.22
CA ILE A 728 -8.31 1.46 9.85
C ILE A 728 -9.75 1.27 9.35
N VAL A 729 -10.65 0.71 10.16
CA VAL A 729 -12.06 0.47 9.80
C VAL A 729 -12.83 1.78 9.63
N PHE A 730 -12.73 2.71 10.59
CA PHE A 730 -13.59 3.90 10.68
C PHE A 730 -13.07 5.16 9.98
N SER A 731 -11.77 5.27 9.63
CA SER A 731 -11.25 6.45 8.90
C SER A 731 -11.66 6.45 7.43
N ASN A 732 -11.82 7.62 6.81
CA ASN A 732 -12.12 7.72 5.38
C ASN A 732 -10.91 7.36 4.52
N ILE A 733 -9.71 7.75 4.95
CA ILE A 733 -8.43 7.35 4.35
C ILE A 733 -7.44 6.96 5.46
N VAL A 734 -6.63 5.95 5.17
CA VAL A 734 -5.60 5.40 6.04
C VAL A 734 -4.27 5.54 5.31
N THR A 735 -3.22 6.00 5.99
CA THR A 735 -1.90 6.21 5.37
C THR A 735 -0.77 5.69 6.22
N THR A 736 0.39 5.47 5.60
CA THR A 736 1.64 5.11 6.30
C THR A 736 2.87 5.63 5.55
N VAL A 737 4.06 5.47 6.13
CA VAL A 737 5.27 6.29 5.88
C VAL A 737 6.02 6.07 4.56
N SER A 738 5.66 5.07 3.76
CA SER A 738 6.14 4.90 2.39
C SER A 738 5.24 3.94 1.58
N PRO A 739 5.26 4.00 0.23
CA PRO A 739 4.60 3.02 -0.63
C PRO A 739 5.05 1.57 -0.37
N THR A 740 6.35 1.35 -0.15
CA THR A 740 6.93 0.03 0.12
C THR A 740 6.48 -0.51 1.48
N TYR A 741 6.51 0.32 2.52
CA TYR A 741 6.03 -0.09 3.86
C TYR A 741 4.53 -0.40 3.84
N ALA A 742 3.73 0.30 3.01
CA ALA A 742 2.33 -0.03 2.79
C ALA A 742 2.08 -1.38 2.09
N GLN A 743 3.10 -1.96 1.43
CA GLN A 743 3.08 -3.34 0.93
C GLN A 743 3.57 -4.31 2.02
N GLU A 744 4.67 -4.00 2.72
CA GLU A 744 5.23 -4.80 3.81
C GLU A 744 4.19 -5.09 4.92
N VAL A 745 3.44 -4.08 5.37
CA VAL A 745 2.43 -4.26 6.43
C VAL A 745 1.16 -5.00 5.98
N ARG A 746 1.09 -5.41 4.71
CA ARG A 746 0.05 -6.30 4.18
C ARG A 746 0.48 -7.77 4.16
N SER A 747 1.73 -8.09 4.51
CA SER A 747 2.19 -9.45 4.84
C SER A 747 1.86 -9.82 6.29
N ALA A 748 1.88 -11.11 6.62
CA ALA A 748 1.58 -11.59 7.97
C ALA A 748 2.58 -11.06 9.02
N GLU A 749 3.87 -11.03 8.66
CA GLU A 749 4.99 -10.64 9.50
C GLU A 749 5.02 -9.13 9.75
N GLY A 750 4.90 -8.35 8.68
CA GLY A 750 4.97 -6.88 8.71
C GLY A 750 3.70 -6.26 9.28
N GLY A 751 2.54 -6.82 8.98
CA GLY A 751 1.25 -6.31 9.43
C GLY A 751 0.89 -6.63 10.88
N ARG A 752 1.72 -7.42 11.60
CA ARG A 752 1.57 -7.73 13.04
C ARG A 752 0.12 -8.10 13.42
N GLY A 753 -0.49 -9.03 12.67
CA GLY A 753 -1.88 -9.47 12.84
C GLY A 753 -2.96 -8.61 12.17
N LEU A 754 -2.69 -7.37 11.78
CA LEU A 754 -3.66 -6.47 11.11
C LEU A 754 -3.66 -6.57 9.58
N HIS A 755 -2.80 -7.40 9.01
CA HIS A 755 -2.65 -7.61 7.57
C HIS A 755 -3.95 -7.99 6.86
N THR A 756 -4.82 -8.81 7.47
CA THR A 756 -6.14 -9.16 6.92
C THR A 756 -7.04 -7.92 6.78
N THR A 757 -7.11 -7.10 7.83
CA THR A 757 -7.89 -5.85 7.86
C THR A 757 -7.33 -4.80 6.88
N LEU A 758 -6.01 -4.71 6.74
CA LEU A 758 -5.33 -3.81 5.79
C LEU A 758 -5.55 -4.24 4.34
N ASN A 759 -5.56 -5.54 4.05
CA ASN A 759 -5.91 -6.06 2.72
C ASN A 759 -7.39 -5.82 2.39
N PHE A 760 -8.31 -6.06 3.33
CA PHE A 760 -9.74 -5.78 3.16
C PHE A 760 -10.03 -4.29 2.91
N HIS A 761 -9.32 -3.38 3.60
CA HIS A 761 -9.44 -1.93 3.42
C HIS A 761 -8.42 -1.33 2.43
N SER A 762 -7.76 -2.15 1.61
CA SER A 762 -6.69 -1.74 0.67
C SER A 762 -7.07 -0.55 -0.22
N LYS A 763 -8.32 -0.46 -0.70
CA LYS A 763 -8.81 0.67 -1.54
C LYS A 763 -8.71 2.05 -0.87
N LYS A 764 -8.57 2.12 0.46
CA LYS A 764 -8.40 3.38 1.23
C LYS A 764 -7.08 3.43 2.02
N PHE A 765 -6.15 2.50 1.78
CA PHE A 765 -4.87 2.42 2.47
C PHE A 765 -3.71 2.79 1.52
N VAL A 766 -2.99 3.87 1.81
CA VAL A 766 -2.00 4.47 0.89
C VAL A 766 -0.68 4.76 1.59
N GLY A 767 0.43 4.27 1.05
CA GLY A 767 1.76 4.67 1.48
C GLY A 767 2.14 6.04 0.93
N LEU A 768 2.39 7.01 1.82
CA LEU A 768 2.86 8.35 1.50
C LEU A 768 4.28 8.51 2.06
N LEU A 769 5.25 8.77 1.19
CA LEU A 769 6.65 8.89 1.58
C LEU A 769 6.85 10.11 2.51
N ASN A 770 7.37 9.87 3.72
CA ASN A 770 7.74 10.94 4.65
C ASN A 770 8.75 11.91 4.02
N GLY A 771 8.48 13.21 4.10
CA GLY A 771 9.43 14.26 3.75
C GLY A 771 10.28 14.74 4.94
N ILE A 772 11.26 15.61 4.66
CA ILE A 772 12.02 16.36 5.66
C ILE A 772 11.67 17.86 5.59
N ASP A 773 11.85 18.57 6.69
CA ASP A 773 11.80 20.04 6.70
C ASP A 773 13.07 20.58 6.04
N THR A 774 12.93 21.02 4.78
CA THR A 774 14.04 21.54 3.97
C THR A 774 14.59 22.88 4.43
N ASP A 775 13.87 23.63 5.27
CA ASP A 775 14.39 24.87 5.85
C ASP A 775 15.28 24.52 7.06
N ALA A 776 14.84 23.55 7.88
CA ALA A 776 15.56 23.08 9.05
C ALA A 776 16.78 22.21 8.72
N TRP A 777 16.78 21.51 7.57
CA TRP A 777 17.87 20.62 7.12
C TRP A 777 18.60 21.14 5.86
N ASN A 778 18.81 22.45 5.78
CA ASN A 778 19.56 23.08 4.67
C ASN A 778 21.04 23.31 5.04
N PRO A 779 22.02 22.54 4.50
CA PRO A 779 23.43 22.72 4.81
C PRO A 779 24.01 24.07 4.35
N ALA A 780 23.33 24.81 3.47
CA ALA A 780 23.75 26.14 3.02
C ALA A 780 23.41 27.25 4.03
N THR A 781 22.55 26.97 5.02
CA THR A 781 22.12 27.93 6.05
C THR A 781 22.17 27.36 7.47
N ASP A 782 22.61 26.12 7.66
CA ASP A 782 22.63 25.46 8.97
C ASP A 782 23.73 26.05 9.86
N THR A 783 23.35 26.71 10.95
CA THR A 783 24.26 27.32 11.92
C THR A 783 24.93 26.30 12.85
N PHE A 784 24.54 25.02 12.80
CA PHE A 784 25.26 23.94 13.48
C PHE A 784 26.46 23.44 12.67
N LEU A 785 26.53 23.69 11.37
CA LEU A 785 27.71 23.37 10.58
C LEU A 785 28.81 24.41 10.81
N LYS A 786 30.06 23.95 10.95
CA LYS A 786 31.23 24.83 11.09
C LYS A 786 31.47 25.65 9.81
N VAL A 787 31.23 25.03 8.66
CA VAL A 787 31.27 25.65 7.33
C VAL A 787 30.03 25.21 6.56
N GLN A 788 29.21 26.15 6.11
CA GLN A 788 28.04 25.86 5.28
C GLN A 788 28.47 25.32 3.91
N TYR A 789 27.66 24.45 3.31
CA TYR A 789 27.93 23.87 1.98
C TYR A 789 26.62 23.63 1.22
N SER A 790 26.70 23.39 -0.09
CA SER A 790 25.55 23.23 -0.97
C SER A 790 25.74 22.06 -1.96
N ALA A 791 24.77 21.85 -2.85
CA ALA A 791 24.91 20.89 -3.95
C ALA A 791 25.88 21.37 -5.05
N SER A 792 26.15 22.68 -5.17
CA SER A 792 27.09 23.26 -6.14
C SER A 792 28.48 23.53 -5.55
N ASP A 793 28.60 23.65 -4.23
CA ASP A 793 29.89 23.73 -3.53
C ASP A 793 29.90 22.78 -2.33
N ILE A 794 30.71 21.72 -2.43
CA ILE A 794 30.87 20.68 -1.42
C ILE A 794 32.12 20.86 -0.55
N GLN A 795 32.91 21.93 -0.72
CA GLN A 795 34.21 22.09 -0.03
C GLN A 795 34.05 22.09 1.49
N GLY A 796 33.04 22.82 2.02
CA GLY A 796 32.73 22.86 3.45
C GLY A 796 32.44 21.47 4.08
N LYS A 797 32.03 20.47 3.29
CA LYS A 797 31.83 19.09 3.81
C LYS A 797 33.16 18.43 4.21
N ALA A 798 34.28 18.79 3.59
CA ALA A 798 35.61 18.32 4.01
C ALA A 798 36.02 18.93 5.35
N GLU A 799 35.75 20.21 5.58
CA GLU A 799 36.03 20.90 6.84
C GLU A 799 35.13 20.44 7.98
N ASN A 800 33.83 20.24 7.73
CA ASN A 800 32.92 19.66 8.71
C ASN A 800 33.33 18.24 9.11
N LYS A 801 33.78 17.40 8.15
CA LYS A 801 34.34 16.07 8.43
C LYS A 801 35.62 16.14 9.29
N ALA A 802 36.49 17.14 9.04
CA ALA A 802 37.69 17.34 9.85
C ALA A 802 37.36 17.83 11.28
N ALA A 803 36.38 18.72 11.43
CA ALA A 803 35.86 19.16 12.73
C ALA A 803 35.27 17.99 13.52
N LEU A 804 34.33 17.23 12.93
CA LEU A 804 33.72 16.07 13.56
C LEU A 804 34.75 15.02 14.02
N ARG A 805 35.83 14.82 13.25
CA ARG A 805 36.95 13.96 13.68
C ARG A 805 37.67 14.53 14.90
N MET A 806 37.99 15.82 14.90
CA MET A 806 38.65 16.48 16.03
C MET A 806 37.78 16.45 17.30
N ASP A 807 36.50 16.78 17.18
CA ASP A 807 35.53 16.84 18.28
C ASP A 807 35.29 15.47 18.94
N LEU A 808 35.42 14.38 18.16
CA LEU A 808 35.30 13.00 18.64
C LEU A 808 36.66 12.33 18.94
N GLY A 809 37.77 13.05 18.82
CA GLY A 809 39.12 12.51 19.04
C GLY A 809 39.47 11.35 18.10
N LEU A 810 39.03 11.40 16.85
CA LEU A 810 39.35 10.44 15.79
C LEU A 810 40.60 10.88 15.00
N SER A 811 41.39 9.91 14.57
CA SER A 811 42.57 10.15 13.74
C SER A 811 42.22 10.92 12.46
N SER A 812 43.03 11.94 12.17
CA SER A 812 42.90 12.79 10.99
C SER A 812 44.04 12.60 9.98
N THR A 813 44.94 11.63 10.23
CA THR A 813 46.14 11.34 9.41
C THR A 813 45.80 11.05 7.94
N ASN A 814 44.63 10.48 7.65
CA ASN A 814 44.15 10.25 6.29
C ASN A 814 42.84 11.00 6.03
N VAL A 815 42.91 12.09 5.25
CA VAL A 815 41.75 12.91 4.85
C VAL A 815 40.76 12.12 3.99
N ARG A 816 41.27 11.25 3.09
CA ARG A 816 40.48 10.45 2.13
C ARG A 816 39.77 9.26 2.78
N GLN A 817 40.27 8.74 3.90
CA GLN A 817 39.69 7.60 4.64
C GLN A 817 38.16 7.77 4.84
N PRO A 818 37.33 6.75 4.55
CA PRO A 818 35.88 6.86 4.69
C PRO A 818 35.48 6.98 6.17
N LEU A 819 34.39 7.72 6.42
CA LEU A 819 33.80 7.90 7.74
C LEU A 819 32.32 7.54 7.66
N ILE A 820 31.91 6.54 8.44
CA ILE A 820 30.53 6.02 8.48
C ILE A 820 29.87 6.50 9.76
N GLY A 821 28.83 7.32 9.63
CA GLY A 821 27.98 7.76 10.73
C GLY A 821 26.72 6.91 10.82
N CYS A 822 26.43 6.38 12.01
CA CYS A 822 25.20 5.64 12.31
C CYS A 822 24.48 6.33 13.47
N ILE A 823 23.28 6.87 13.24
CA ILE A 823 22.44 7.50 14.27
C ILE A 823 21.11 6.76 14.35
N THR A 824 20.89 5.98 15.42
CA THR A 824 19.68 5.17 15.57
C THR A 824 19.44 4.73 17.01
N ARG A 825 18.19 4.38 17.35
CA ARG A 825 17.90 3.62 18.57
C ARG A 825 18.37 2.17 18.37
N LEU A 826 19.06 1.62 19.37
CA LEU A 826 19.60 0.26 19.34
C LEU A 826 18.54 -0.74 19.80
N VAL A 827 17.64 -1.11 18.90
CA VAL A 827 16.57 -2.11 19.13
C VAL A 827 16.61 -3.20 18.05
N PRO A 828 16.12 -4.43 18.30
CA PRO A 828 16.23 -5.53 17.34
C PRO A 828 15.72 -5.21 15.93
N GLN A 829 14.61 -4.45 15.83
CA GLN A 829 14.03 -3.94 14.57
C GLN A 829 15.00 -3.10 13.71
N LYS A 830 16.07 -2.55 14.30
CA LYS A 830 17.11 -1.77 13.60
C LYS A 830 18.36 -2.59 13.25
N GLY A 831 18.29 -3.91 13.34
CA GLY A 831 19.38 -4.80 12.91
C GLY A 831 20.65 -4.61 13.73
N VAL A 832 20.55 -4.54 15.06
CA VAL A 832 21.71 -4.30 15.95
C VAL A 832 22.89 -5.25 15.72
N HIS A 833 22.63 -6.49 15.31
CA HIS A 833 23.66 -7.46 14.93
C HIS A 833 24.40 -7.06 13.64
N LEU A 834 23.72 -6.43 12.68
CA LEU A 834 24.32 -5.85 11.47
C LEU A 834 25.12 -4.59 11.81
N ILE A 835 24.63 -3.74 12.73
CA ILE A 835 25.38 -2.56 13.23
C ILE A 835 26.68 -3.02 13.91
N ARG A 836 26.61 -4.03 14.78
CA ARG A 836 27.77 -4.67 15.42
C ARG A 836 28.77 -5.17 14.37
N HIS A 837 28.31 -5.95 13.39
CA HIS A 837 29.16 -6.43 12.30
C HIS A 837 29.78 -5.28 11.49
N ALA A 838 29.02 -4.22 11.19
CA ALA A 838 29.49 -3.07 10.44
C ALA A 838 30.60 -2.29 11.18
N ILE A 839 30.58 -2.20 12.51
CA ILE A 839 31.65 -1.57 13.31
C ILE A 839 33.00 -2.28 13.04
N TYR A 840 33.06 -3.60 13.25
CA TYR A 840 34.28 -4.38 13.03
C TYR A 840 34.69 -4.40 11.55
N ARG A 841 33.73 -4.65 10.63
CA ARG A 841 34.01 -4.69 9.19
C ARG A 841 34.50 -3.35 8.62
N THR A 842 34.08 -2.23 9.21
CA THR A 842 34.61 -0.90 8.83
C THR A 842 36.07 -0.75 9.21
N LEU A 843 36.49 -1.29 10.36
CA LEU A 843 37.89 -1.28 10.79
C LEU A 843 38.77 -2.19 9.93
N GLU A 844 38.31 -3.41 9.62
CA GLU A 844 39.00 -4.35 8.72
C GLU A 844 39.31 -3.73 7.35
N LEU A 845 38.40 -2.91 6.83
CA LEU A 845 38.54 -2.19 5.56
C LEU A 845 39.26 -0.83 5.69
N GLY A 846 39.85 -0.54 6.86
CA GLY A 846 40.62 0.67 7.11
C GLY A 846 39.78 1.96 7.14
N GLY A 847 38.47 1.88 7.38
CA GLY A 847 37.56 3.02 7.54
C GLY A 847 37.44 3.51 8.99
N GLN A 848 36.58 4.51 9.20
CA GLN A 848 36.19 5.02 10.52
C GLN A 848 34.69 4.87 10.76
N PHE A 849 34.29 4.60 12.01
CA PHE A 849 32.88 4.42 12.40
C PHE A 849 32.50 5.28 13.60
N ILE A 850 31.35 5.97 13.50
CA ILE A 850 30.71 6.71 14.58
C ILE A 850 29.32 6.11 14.81
N LEU A 851 29.01 5.74 16.04
CA LEU A 851 27.66 5.39 16.48
C LEU A 851 27.13 6.44 17.46
N LEU A 852 25.92 6.93 17.24
CA LEU A 852 25.18 7.75 18.21
C LEU A 852 23.81 7.10 18.46
N GLY A 853 23.62 6.51 19.64
CA GLY A 853 22.41 5.73 19.92
C GLY A 853 22.46 4.93 21.21
N SER A 854 21.32 4.84 21.90
CA SER A 854 21.13 4.02 23.10
C SER A 854 20.10 2.91 22.86
N SER A 855 20.11 1.90 23.72
CA SER A 855 19.10 0.85 23.78
C SER A 855 18.23 0.99 25.04
N PRO A 856 16.89 0.85 24.93
CA PRO A 856 16.04 0.61 26.10
C PRO A 856 16.13 -0.85 26.60
N VAL A 857 16.84 -1.74 25.89
CA VAL A 857 16.95 -3.17 26.21
C VAL A 857 18.26 -3.42 26.96
N PRO A 858 18.25 -3.79 28.27
CA PRO A 858 19.47 -3.79 29.09
C PRO A 858 20.57 -4.78 28.68
N HIS A 859 20.30 -5.80 27.85
CA HIS A 859 21.36 -6.66 27.31
C HIS A 859 22.04 -6.04 26.09
N ILE A 860 21.29 -5.44 25.16
CA ILE A 860 21.83 -4.73 24.00
C ILE A 860 22.63 -3.50 24.44
N GLN A 861 22.13 -2.76 25.44
CA GLN A 861 22.87 -1.63 26.01
C GLN A 861 24.25 -2.06 26.54
N ARG A 862 24.30 -3.10 27.38
CA ARG A 862 25.56 -3.63 27.95
C ARG A 862 26.50 -4.22 26.88
N GLU A 863 25.95 -4.85 25.84
CA GLU A 863 26.74 -5.35 24.70
C GLU A 863 27.46 -4.19 24.00
N PHE A 864 26.72 -3.15 23.61
CA PHE A 864 27.31 -1.99 22.95
C PHE A 864 28.23 -1.18 23.87
N GLU A 865 27.94 -1.12 25.18
CA GLU A 865 28.86 -0.53 26.17
C GLU A 865 30.18 -1.31 26.27
N GLY A 866 30.14 -2.65 26.17
CA GLY A 866 31.34 -3.48 26.04
C GLY A 866 32.17 -3.13 24.80
N ILE A 867 31.51 -2.97 23.64
CA ILE A 867 32.16 -2.54 22.39
C ILE A 867 32.71 -1.12 22.50
N ALA A 868 31.99 -0.21 23.16
CA ALA A 868 32.42 1.17 23.38
C ALA A 868 33.68 1.23 24.27
N ASN A 869 33.74 0.41 25.31
CA ASN A 869 34.91 0.27 26.18
C ASN A 869 36.09 -0.36 25.41
N GLN A 870 35.86 -1.39 24.58
CA GLN A 870 36.89 -1.98 23.72
C GLN A 870 37.56 -0.94 22.80
N PHE A 871 36.78 0.00 22.28
CA PHE A 871 37.25 1.02 21.34
C PHE A 871 37.44 2.42 21.94
N GLN A 872 37.41 2.57 23.27
CA GLN A 872 37.42 3.88 23.95
C GLN A 872 38.59 4.77 23.54
N ASN A 873 39.79 4.18 23.38
CA ASN A 873 41.02 4.88 22.99
C ASN A 873 41.41 4.64 21.53
N HIS A 874 40.52 4.07 20.70
CA HIS A 874 40.87 3.60 19.35
C HIS A 874 40.77 4.71 18.29
N ASP A 875 41.78 4.88 17.45
CA ASP A 875 41.90 6.01 16.49
C ASP A 875 40.77 6.13 15.45
N HIS A 876 40.03 5.06 15.20
CA HIS A 876 39.05 5.01 14.09
C HIS A 876 37.60 4.69 14.51
N ILE A 877 37.30 4.43 15.79
CA ILE A 877 35.94 4.06 16.23
C ILE A 877 35.52 4.88 17.45
N ARG A 878 34.29 5.43 17.43
CA ARG A 878 33.65 6.08 18.58
C ARG A 878 32.18 5.67 18.71
N LEU A 879 31.79 5.19 19.89
CA LEU A 879 30.40 4.84 20.24
C LEU A 879 29.89 5.79 21.33
N VAL A 880 28.90 6.61 20.99
CA VAL A 880 28.26 7.59 21.90
C VAL A 880 26.89 7.03 22.31
N LEU A 881 26.87 6.30 23.42
CA LEU A 881 25.71 5.51 23.87
C LEU A 881 24.80 6.22 24.89
N LYS A 882 25.08 7.50 25.16
CA LYS A 882 24.26 8.38 26.00
C LYS A 882 23.92 9.63 25.21
N TYR A 883 22.71 10.16 25.41
CA TYR A 883 22.28 11.41 24.76
C TYR A 883 23.16 12.57 25.23
N CYS A 884 23.99 13.11 24.34
CA CYS A 884 24.92 14.20 24.64
C CYS A 884 24.48 15.47 23.88
N PRO A 885 23.98 16.52 24.56
CA PRO A 885 23.42 17.70 23.89
C PRO A 885 24.45 18.52 23.11
N HIS A 886 25.75 18.29 23.33
CA HIS A 886 26.84 18.91 22.58
C HIS A 886 27.09 18.26 21.21
N ILE A 887 26.66 17.01 21.01
CA ILE A 887 26.79 16.31 19.72
C ILE A 887 25.40 16.33 19.06
N SER A 888 25.08 17.48 18.44
CA SER A 888 23.89 17.57 17.58
C SER A 888 23.99 16.54 16.44
N PRO A 889 22.94 15.75 16.15
CA PRO A 889 22.92 14.83 15.01
C PRO A 889 23.25 15.49 13.66
N LYS A 890 23.02 16.81 13.55
CA LYS A 890 23.39 17.65 12.40
C LYS A 890 24.91 17.74 12.12
N HIS A 891 25.78 17.43 13.07
CA HIS A 891 27.24 17.38 12.81
C HIS A 891 27.66 16.07 12.12
N ILE A 892 26.83 15.01 12.17
CA ILE A 892 27.15 13.66 11.69
C ILE A 892 26.48 13.35 10.33
N PHE A 893 25.41 14.05 9.97
CA PHE A 893 24.66 13.92 8.70
C PHE A 893 25.27 14.73 7.53
#